data_AF-A0A7S4V4L4-F1
#
_entry.id   AF-A0A7S4V4L4-F1
#
_cell.length_a   1.000
_cell.length_b   1.000
_cell.length_c   1.000
_cell.angle_alpha   90.00
_cell.angle_beta   90.00
_cell.angle_gamma   90.00
#
_symmetry.space_group_name_H-M   'P 1'
#
loop_
_entity.id
_entity.type
_entity.pdbx_description
1 polymer ?
#
loop_
_entity_poly.entity_id
_entity_poly.type
_entity_poly.pdbx_seq_one_letter_code
_entity_poly.pdbx_strand_id
1 'polypeptide(L)'
;MVHKGGAADVAGEVGCTPELAEAALSVCGGDSARAARLLRDGPREVHSSSAQGRPGDARGDAQFRHPYVQCLLHLAREKLAKALAEQSGPEEDRFLICVRTYGRPGRSMLWRVLRAALPNRGAVADVESRLRMSGVDDLASLRSALQDYGDLIKRIQDAGQGTLRRKTLEALRAETEKPPKCLLELGLKNAERGLRQLTLASLERALGTSLALKRCFIFVSHEDKDVLSGRYGETLAGTGWEDRIVQGVKGADLQVRFIEEAAPLGAHVIVADDNIESLVVEEPLQTAVTQNQQGRWDCFRRGLHHEASMDGLQGTGLELLEEPEVHRLLRAALVKWKVERLEAMTGALVQLGIDTVCKLRSKLPKLNELLVEAGAAKLRPRETEAVRSALQKPLPPRLLLAKPPATVQQLGARGARTDRQRLEPELVQLIGRAAREMRQRGANLWSVNCTQNHYFLRAYGQAVRARAVKRHVFQDFQTSLGLVYGAFFGFRVLHEAERYSRFGQVKDDVERTLRYWHLDGIVLRFGRYAVVKTHKPGCFGGRKGGISASLSAEGHAAEGMKALEAILGFAQPYVRLAKPGEKNSCGLVWGASEPEPRKASVQAAEVRRRLRGKTAPRAAGANRGQPRPRARPRWAAQALQSAKRRRLDGKTGIP
;
A
#
# COMPACT_ATOMS: atom_id res chain seq x y z
N MET A 1 7.25 -15.74 -47.89
CA MET A 1 7.67 -14.81 -46.81
C MET A 1 6.48 -14.62 -45.89
N VAL A 2 6.55 -15.07 -44.64
CA VAL A 2 5.46 -14.82 -43.67
C VAL A 2 5.65 -13.39 -43.18
N HIS A 3 4.67 -12.51 -43.43
CA HIS A 3 4.65 -11.18 -42.82
C HIS A 3 4.66 -11.36 -41.29
N LYS A 4 5.76 -10.96 -40.64
CA LYS A 4 5.82 -10.90 -39.17
C LYS A 4 4.95 -9.72 -38.76
N GLY A 5 3.70 -9.99 -38.41
CA GLY A 5 2.80 -8.96 -37.86
C GLY A 5 3.41 -8.35 -36.61
N GLY A 6 3.44 -7.03 -36.52
CA GLY A 6 3.98 -6.29 -35.38
C GLY A 6 3.06 -6.37 -34.16
N ALA A 7 3.51 -5.82 -33.02
CA ALA A 7 2.69 -5.71 -31.82
C ALA A 7 1.38 -4.94 -32.06
N ALA A 8 1.41 -3.93 -32.94
CA ALA A 8 0.21 -3.18 -33.34
C ALA A 8 -0.84 -4.06 -34.05
N ASP A 9 -0.40 -4.98 -34.91
CA ASP A 9 -1.29 -5.88 -35.64
C ASP A 9 -1.98 -6.86 -34.67
N VAL A 10 -1.20 -7.47 -33.76
CA VAL A 10 -1.73 -8.36 -32.72
C VAL A 10 -2.68 -7.61 -31.77
N ALA A 11 -2.32 -6.39 -31.37
CA ALA A 11 -3.14 -5.56 -30.50
C ALA A 11 -4.48 -5.20 -31.16
N GLY A 12 -4.45 -4.81 -32.44
CA GLY A 12 -5.65 -4.53 -33.22
C GLY A 12 -6.54 -5.75 -33.42
N GLU A 13 -5.95 -6.92 -33.68
CA GLU A 13 -6.69 -8.17 -33.87
C GLU A 13 -7.42 -8.63 -32.60
N VAL A 14 -6.76 -8.52 -31.43
CA VAL A 14 -7.30 -9.04 -30.17
C VAL A 14 -8.04 -7.96 -29.36
N GLY A 15 -7.86 -6.68 -29.68
CA GLY A 15 -8.42 -5.57 -28.90
C GLY A 15 -7.72 -5.39 -27.56
N CYS A 16 -6.40 -5.54 -27.51
CA CYS A 16 -5.60 -5.32 -26.29
C CYS A 16 -4.67 -4.11 -26.44
N THR A 17 -3.93 -3.76 -25.38
CA THR A 17 -2.93 -2.68 -25.49
C THR A 17 -1.69 -3.15 -26.26
N PRO A 18 -0.96 -2.25 -26.94
CA PRO A 18 0.28 -2.58 -27.65
C PRO A 18 1.33 -3.23 -26.75
N GLU A 19 1.44 -2.82 -25.49
CA GLU A 19 2.42 -3.36 -24.54
C GLU A 19 2.08 -4.82 -24.19
N LEU A 20 0.81 -5.17 -24.06
CA LEU A 20 0.40 -6.55 -23.80
C LEU A 20 0.64 -7.44 -25.03
N ALA A 21 0.40 -6.92 -26.23
CA ALA A 21 0.76 -7.60 -27.47
C ALA A 21 2.28 -7.82 -27.59
N GLU A 22 3.09 -6.82 -27.26
CA GLU A 22 4.55 -6.93 -27.23
C GLU A 22 5.03 -7.98 -26.22
N ALA A 23 4.47 -7.97 -25.01
CA ALA A 23 4.76 -8.98 -23.99
C ALA A 23 4.40 -10.40 -24.48
N ALA A 24 3.24 -10.56 -25.14
CA ALA A 24 2.81 -11.84 -25.70
C ALA A 24 3.70 -12.32 -26.84
N LEU A 25 4.10 -11.43 -27.75
CA LEU A 25 5.07 -11.72 -28.80
C LEU A 25 6.41 -12.19 -28.22
N SER A 26 6.90 -11.50 -27.19
CA SER A 26 8.13 -11.89 -26.48
C SER A 26 8.03 -13.30 -25.90
N VAL A 27 6.93 -13.61 -25.20
CA VAL A 27 6.66 -14.94 -24.64
C VAL A 27 6.49 -16.02 -25.73
N CYS A 28 5.98 -15.66 -26.91
CA CYS A 28 5.74 -16.57 -28.03
C CYS A 28 6.89 -16.63 -29.04
N GLY A 29 8.06 -16.03 -28.77
CA GLY A 29 9.21 -16.06 -29.67
C GLY A 29 9.02 -15.25 -30.96
N GLY A 30 8.15 -14.24 -30.94
CA GLY A 30 7.83 -13.37 -32.08
C GLY A 30 6.78 -13.93 -33.05
N ASP A 31 6.13 -15.05 -32.72
CA ASP A 31 5.02 -15.61 -33.50
C ASP A 31 3.71 -14.86 -33.19
N SER A 32 3.27 -14.02 -34.13
CA SER A 32 2.08 -13.18 -34.01
C SER A 32 0.79 -13.99 -33.88
N ALA A 33 0.66 -15.11 -34.60
CA ALA A 33 -0.54 -15.95 -34.53
C ALA A 33 -0.65 -16.66 -33.17
N ARG A 34 0.48 -17.17 -32.67
CA ARG A 34 0.54 -17.77 -31.32
C ARG A 34 0.29 -16.74 -30.23
N ALA A 35 0.83 -15.51 -30.37
CA ALA A 35 0.58 -14.41 -29.44
C ALA A 35 -0.90 -13.99 -29.42
N ALA A 36 -1.51 -13.84 -30.60
CA ALA A 36 -2.93 -13.51 -30.72
C ALA A 36 -3.83 -14.58 -30.08
N ARG A 37 -3.53 -15.87 -30.34
CA ARG A 37 -4.22 -16.99 -29.68
C ARG A 37 -4.04 -16.96 -28.16
N LEU A 38 -2.81 -16.74 -27.68
CA LEU A 38 -2.51 -16.67 -26.25
C LEU A 38 -3.31 -15.57 -25.55
N LEU A 39 -3.47 -14.40 -26.17
CA LEU A 39 -4.22 -13.29 -25.59
C LEU A 39 -5.74 -13.51 -25.62
N ARG A 40 -6.24 -14.20 -26.64
CA ARG A 40 -7.66 -14.51 -26.80
C ARG A 40 -8.14 -15.63 -25.85
N ASP A 41 -7.38 -16.72 -25.81
CA ASP A 41 -7.77 -17.95 -25.11
C ASP A 41 -7.18 -17.99 -23.68
N GLY A 42 -6.00 -17.41 -23.50
CA GLY A 42 -5.23 -17.45 -22.26
C GLY A 42 -6.01 -17.06 -20.99
N PRO A 43 -6.79 -15.96 -20.97
CA PRO A 43 -7.65 -15.63 -19.83
C PRO A 43 -8.49 -16.81 -19.32
N ARG A 44 -9.13 -17.54 -20.24
CA ARG A 44 -9.99 -18.69 -19.91
C ARG A 44 -9.15 -19.91 -19.54
N GLU A 45 -8.03 -20.12 -20.23
CA GLU A 45 -7.12 -21.26 -20.02
C GLU A 45 -6.51 -21.25 -18.60
N VAL A 46 -6.14 -20.07 -18.07
CA VAL A 46 -5.54 -19.89 -16.73
C VAL A 46 -6.37 -20.54 -15.61
N HIS A 47 -7.69 -20.45 -15.72
CA HIS A 47 -8.58 -20.99 -14.69
C HIS A 47 -9.03 -22.42 -15.00
N SER A 48 -9.10 -22.83 -16.27
CA SER A 48 -9.40 -24.22 -16.63
C SER A 48 -8.27 -25.20 -16.27
N SER A 49 -7.02 -24.75 -16.35
CA SER A 49 -5.81 -25.55 -16.04
C SER A 49 -5.52 -25.67 -14.54
N SER A 50 -6.22 -24.91 -13.70
CA SER A 50 -6.10 -24.93 -12.24
C SER A 50 -6.48 -26.27 -11.59
N ALA A 51 -6.94 -27.25 -12.38
CA ALA A 51 -7.12 -28.63 -11.95
C ALA A 51 -5.80 -29.36 -11.59
N GLN A 52 -4.62 -28.83 -11.97
CA GLN A 52 -3.32 -29.49 -11.72
C GLN A 52 -2.47 -28.76 -10.67
N GLY A 53 -2.86 -28.84 -9.39
CA GLY A 53 -2.02 -28.46 -8.24
C GLY A 53 -2.71 -27.56 -7.21
N ARG A 54 -2.23 -27.59 -5.96
CA ARG A 54 -2.75 -26.68 -4.92
C ARG A 54 -2.12 -25.29 -5.08
N PRO A 55 -2.92 -24.21 -5.07
CA PRO A 55 -2.40 -22.84 -5.11
C PRO A 55 -1.37 -22.59 -4.01
N GLY A 56 -0.28 -21.90 -4.36
CA GLY A 56 0.69 -21.38 -3.39
C GLY A 56 1.73 -22.38 -2.88
N ASP A 57 1.77 -23.61 -3.39
CA ASP A 57 2.78 -24.61 -2.99
C ASP A 57 4.20 -24.25 -3.47
N ALA A 58 4.33 -23.48 -4.55
CA ALA A 58 5.60 -23.00 -5.07
C ALA A 58 5.52 -21.55 -5.57
N ARG A 59 6.68 -20.89 -5.63
CA ARG A 59 6.83 -19.64 -6.38
C ARG A 59 6.56 -19.90 -7.85
N GLY A 60 5.70 -19.07 -8.44
CA GLY A 60 5.18 -19.28 -9.78
C GLY A 60 4.59 -20.68 -9.91
N ASP A 61 3.48 -21.02 -9.25
CA ASP A 61 2.83 -22.30 -9.50
C ASP A 61 2.20 -22.36 -10.90
N ALA A 62 1.43 -23.42 -11.21
CA ALA A 62 0.85 -23.62 -12.54
C ALA A 62 0.13 -22.38 -13.08
N GLN A 63 -0.69 -21.71 -12.24
CA GLN A 63 -1.41 -20.50 -12.63
C GLN A 63 -0.44 -19.37 -12.99
N PHE A 64 0.57 -19.14 -12.16
CA PHE A 64 1.52 -18.06 -12.39
C PHE A 64 2.55 -18.37 -13.47
N ARG A 65 2.82 -19.64 -13.79
CA ARG A 65 3.64 -20.06 -14.95
C ARG A 65 2.89 -20.00 -16.28
N HIS A 66 1.57 -19.85 -16.25
CA HIS A 66 0.78 -19.74 -17.46
C HIS A 66 1.32 -18.62 -18.36
N PRO A 67 1.57 -18.84 -19.66
CA PRO A 67 2.21 -17.85 -20.53
C PRO A 67 1.47 -16.50 -20.55
N TYR A 68 0.13 -16.52 -20.52
CA TYR A 68 -0.68 -15.31 -20.43
C TYR A 68 -0.42 -14.52 -19.12
N VAL A 69 -0.36 -15.21 -17.97
CA VAL A 69 -0.06 -14.57 -16.68
C VAL A 69 1.36 -14.03 -16.65
N GLN A 70 2.32 -14.70 -17.31
CA GLN A 70 3.68 -14.17 -17.47
C GLN A 70 3.71 -12.87 -18.28
N CYS A 71 2.84 -12.70 -19.29
CA CYS A 71 2.70 -11.43 -20.00
C CYS A 71 2.22 -10.32 -19.04
N LEU A 72 1.18 -10.59 -18.24
CA LEU A 72 0.69 -9.64 -17.24
C LEU A 72 1.76 -9.29 -16.18
N LEU A 73 2.48 -10.31 -15.69
CA LEU A 73 3.57 -10.11 -14.72
C LEU A 73 4.71 -9.29 -15.29
N HIS A 74 5.06 -9.48 -16.57
CA HIS A 74 6.12 -8.71 -17.22
C HIS A 74 5.79 -7.21 -17.19
N LEU A 75 4.60 -6.82 -17.66
CA LEU A 75 4.15 -5.43 -17.64
C LEU A 75 4.07 -4.86 -16.21
N ALA A 76 3.53 -5.64 -15.27
CA ALA A 76 3.44 -5.23 -13.88
C ALA A 76 4.84 -5.00 -13.27
N ARG A 77 5.79 -5.93 -13.47
CA ARG A 77 7.17 -5.83 -12.98
C ARG A 77 7.84 -4.56 -13.46
N GLU A 78 7.73 -4.25 -14.76
CA GLU A 78 8.32 -3.04 -15.32
C GLU A 78 7.74 -1.77 -14.70
N LYS A 79 6.40 -1.67 -14.62
CA LYS A 79 5.72 -0.51 -14.01
C LYS A 79 6.12 -0.33 -12.53
N LEU A 80 6.09 -1.40 -11.73
CA LEU A 80 6.39 -1.31 -10.30
C LEU A 80 7.89 -1.05 -10.04
N ALA A 81 8.79 -1.70 -10.78
CA ALA A 81 10.23 -1.49 -10.65
C ALA A 81 10.62 -0.05 -11.01
N LYS A 82 10.05 0.48 -12.11
CA LYS A 82 10.25 1.89 -12.50
C LYS A 82 9.78 2.84 -11.39
N ALA A 83 8.58 2.65 -10.86
CA ALA A 83 8.06 3.53 -9.81
C ALA A 83 8.82 3.45 -8.48
N LEU A 84 9.43 2.31 -8.15
CA LEU A 84 10.32 2.21 -6.98
C LEU A 84 11.69 2.85 -7.25
N ALA A 85 12.22 2.72 -8.47
CA ALA A 85 13.51 3.31 -8.86
C ALA A 85 13.47 4.84 -8.89
N GLU A 86 12.32 5.43 -9.22
CA GLU A 86 12.09 6.89 -9.21
C GLU A 86 11.96 7.48 -7.79
N GLN A 87 11.82 6.64 -6.75
CA GLN A 87 11.72 7.10 -5.37
C GLN A 87 13.12 7.33 -4.76
N SER A 88 13.33 8.54 -4.26
CA SER A 88 14.51 8.90 -3.47
C SER A 88 14.41 8.41 -2.03
N GLY A 89 15.54 8.39 -1.32
CA GLY A 89 15.61 8.02 0.09
C GLY A 89 16.06 6.58 0.33
N PRO A 90 16.16 6.18 1.60
CA PRO A 90 16.53 4.83 2.00
C PRO A 90 15.47 3.80 1.59
N GLU A 91 15.83 2.51 1.59
CA GLU A 91 14.98 1.39 1.15
C GLU A 91 13.63 1.37 1.89
N GLU A 92 13.63 1.65 3.20
CA GLU A 92 12.44 1.72 4.05
C GLU A 92 11.44 2.84 3.69
N ASP A 93 11.88 3.87 2.97
CA ASP A 93 11.01 4.98 2.55
C ASP A 93 10.47 4.78 1.12
N ARG A 94 10.95 3.75 0.41
CA ARG A 94 10.48 3.37 -0.92
C ARG A 94 9.40 2.32 -0.80
N PHE A 95 8.19 2.71 -1.15
CA PHE A 95 7.03 1.81 -1.06
C PHE A 95 6.04 2.01 -2.19
N LEU A 96 5.16 1.04 -2.34
CA LEU A 96 4.04 1.07 -3.27
C LEU A 96 2.74 0.78 -2.53
N ILE A 97 1.67 1.51 -2.86
CA ILE A 97 0.30 1.19 -2.42
C ILE A 97 -0.44 0.58 -3.61
N CYS A 98 -0.82 -0.69 -3.49
CA CYS A 98 -1.52 -1.45 -4.50
C CYS A 98 -2.99 -1.56 -4.08
N VAL A 99 -3.86 -0.78 -4.73
CA VAL A 99 -5.31 -0.85 -4.53
C VAL A 99 -5.85 -2.01 -5.36
N ARG A 100 -6.35 -3.06 -4.71
CA ARG A 100 -7.01 -4.18 -5.41
C ARG A 100 -8.50 -3.90 -5.54
N THR A 101 -9.07 -4.12 -6.72
CA THR A 101 -10.49 -3.84 -6.99
C THR A 101 -11.17 -4.99 -7.75
N TYR A 102 -12.47 -5.15 -7.52
CA TYR A 102 -13.35 -6.12 -8.18
C TYR A 102 -14.67 -5.47 -8.53
N GLY A 103 -14.79 -4.94 -9.75
CA GLY A 103 -16.04 -4.44 -10.31
C GLY A 103 -16.54 -3.17 -9.62
N ARG A 104 -15.65 -2.22 -9.32
CA ARG A 104 -16.00 -0.91 -8.74
C ARG A 104 -15.35 0.30 -9.44
N PRO A 105 -15.35 0.40 -10.78
CA PRO A 105 -14.87 1.62 -11.45
C PRO A 105 -15.65 2.85 -10.95
N GLY A 106 -16.94 2.67 -10.67
CA GLY A 106 -17.88 3.73 -10.29
C GLY A 106 -18.90 3.95 -11.39
N ARG A 107 -19.65 5.05 -11.28
CA ARG A 107 -20.52 5.51 -12.36
C ARG A 107 -19.71 6.37 -13.34
N SER A 108 -19.93 6.14 -14.63
CA SER A 108 -19.35 6.88 -15.76
C SER A 108 -19.63 8.38 -15.63
N MET A 109 -18.84 9.21 -16.31
CA MET A 109 -19.14 10.66 -16.38
C MET A 109 -20.46 10.92 -17.10
N LEU A 110 -20.78 10.12 -18.12
CA LEU A 110 -22.08 10.12 -18.80
C LEU A 110 -23.23 9.94 -17.81
N TRP A 111 -23.19 8.90 -16.98
CA TRP A 111 -24.21 8.64 -15.96
C TRP A 111 -24.38 9.80 -14.98
N ARG A 112 -23.28 10.49 -14.60
CA ARG A 112 -23.34 11.63 -13.68
C ARG A 112 -24.03 12.84 -14.29
N VAL A 113 -23.72 13.14 -15.55
CA VAL A 113 -24.41 14.19 -16.32
C VAL A 113 -25.89 13.86 -16.45
N LEU A 114 -26.22 12.62 -16.83
CA LEU A 114 -27.60 12.15 -16.91
C LEU A 114 -28.33 12.33 -15.57
N ARG A 115 -27.69 11.93 -14.46
CA ARG A 115 -28.28 12.09 -13.13
C ARG A 115 -28.50 13.56 -12.74
N ALA A 116 -27.58 14.44 -13.11
CA ALA A 116 -27.70 15.86 -12.80
C ALA A 116 -28.81 16.52 -13.63
N ALA A 117 -28.94 16.14 -14.90
CA ALA A 117 -29.90 16.71 -15.84
C ALA A 117 -31.33 16.17 -15.66
N LEU A 118 -31.48 14.91 -15.23
CA LEU A 118 -32.77 14.24 -15.19
C LEU A 118 -33.46 14.39 -13.82
N PRO A 119 -34.72 14.89 -13.78
CA PRO A 119 -35.46 15.03 -12.52
C PRO A 119 -35.84 13.67 -11.93
N ASN A 120 -36.14 12.68 -12.78
CA ASN A 120 -36.44 11.32 -12.37
C ASN A 120 -35.17 10.46 -12.37
N ARG A 121 -34.65 10.15 -11.19
CA ARG A 121 -33.46 9.31 -11.02
C ARG A 121 -33.64 7.87 -11.54
N GLY A 122 -34.88 7.37 -11.60
CA GLY A 122 -35.17 6.05 -12.16
C GLY A 122 -34.95 5.97 -13.66
N ALA A 123 -35.03 7.10 -14.37
CA ALA A 123 -34.83 7.15 -15.82
C ALA A 123 -33.36 7.17 -16.26
N VAL A 124 -32.41 7.38 -15.34
CA VAL A 124 -30.98 7.56 -15.69
C VAL A 124 -30.42 6.33 -16.39
N ALA A 125 -30.69 5.13 -15.89
CA ALA A 125 -30.17 3.89 -16.46
C ALA A 125 -30.78 3.59 -17.85
N ASP A 126 -32.08 3.86 -18.01
CA ASP A 126 -32.77 3.74 -19.29
C ASP A 126 -32.18 4.73 -20.32
N VAL A 127 -32.10 6.01 -19.99
CA VAL A 127 -31.52 7.03 -20.88
C VAL A 127 -30.05 6.73 -21.21
N GLU A 128 -29.23 6.27 -20.25
CA GLU A 128 -27.85 5.84 -20.54
C GLU A 128 -27.81 4.69 -21.55
N SER A 129 -28.67 3.68 -21.38
CA SER A 129 -28.76 2.54 -22.30
C SER A 129 -29.13 2.99 -23.72
N ARG A 130 -30.11 3.89 -23.85
CA ARG A 130 -30.53 4.42 -25.16
C ARG A 130 -29.44 5.23 -25.84
N LEU A 131 -28.71 6.05 -25.08
CA LEU A 131 -27.58 6.81 -25.59
C LEU A 131 -26.47 5.88 -26.10
N ARG A 132 -26.09 4.86 -25.32
CA ARG A 132 -25.10 3.85 -25.76
C ARG A 132 -25.53 3.12 -27.03
N MET A 133 -26.80 2.72 -27.13
CA MET A 133 -27.34 2.10 -28.35
C MET A 133 -27.33 3.03 -29.57
N SER A 134 -27.29 4.35 -29.37
CA SER A 134 -27.16 5.37 -30.42
C SER A 134 -25.70 5.76 -30.73
N GLY A 135 -24.72 5.05 -30.16
CA GLY A 135 -23.27 5.33 -30.31
C GLY A 135 -22.76 6.47 -29.44
N VAL A 136 -23.46 6.80 -28.35
CA VAL A 136 -23.04 7.79 -27.36
C VAL A 136 -22.60 7.07 -26.08
N ASP A 137 -21.31 6.71 -26.05
CA ASP A 137 -20.73 5.89 -24.98
C ASP A 137 -20.11 6.67 -23.83
N ASP A 138 -19.77 7.94 -24.07
CA ASP A 138 -19.03 8.78 -23.13
C ASP A 138 -19.50 10.25 -23.14
N LEU A 139 -18.83 11.09 -22.35
CA LEU A 139 -19.15 12.51 -22.27
C LEU A 139 -18.79 13.29 -23.55
N ALA A 140 -17.74 12.88 -24.26
CA ALA A 140 -17.26 13.58 -25.45
C ALA A 140 -18.21 13.35 -26.63
N SER A 141 -18.57 12.10 -26.88
CA SER A 141 -19.61 11.69 -27.83
C SER A 141 -20.96 12.32 -27.50
N LEU A 142 -21.34 12.43 -26.22
CA LEU A 142 -22.57 13.14 -25.83
C LEU A 142 -22.50 14.63 -26.20
N ARG A 143 -21.39 15.31 -25.90
CA ARG A 143 -21.21 16.74 -26.25
C ARG A 143 -21.27 16.98 -27.75
N SER A 144 -20.68 16.09 -28.54
CA SER A 144 -20.73 16.15 -30.00
C SER A 144 -22.15 15.91 -30.51
N ALA A 145 -22.83 14.88 -30.00
CA ALA A 145 -24.21 14.57 -30.39
C ALA A 145 -25.21 15.67 -30.01
N LEU A 146 -24.97 16.41 -28.92
CA LEU A 146 -25.82 17.53 -28.48
C LEU A 146 -25.64 18.81 -29.33
N GLN A 147 -24.73 18.83 -30.31
CA GLN A 147 -24.65 19.93 -31.29
C GLN A 147 -25.81 19.89 -32.30
N ASP A 148 -26.35 18.71 -32.59
CA ASP A 148 -27.51 18.51 -33.46
C ASP A 148 -28.53 17.60 -32.77
N TYR A 149 -29.52 18.22 -32.11
CA TYR A 149 -30.59 17.47 -31.44
C TYR A 149 -31.42 16.64 -32.42
N GLY A 150 -31.60 17.09 -33.66
CA GLY A 150 -32.40 16.38 -34.66
C GLY A 150 -31.75 15.05 -35.01
N ASP A 151 -30.45 15.08 -35.27
CA ASP A 151 -29.65 13.89 -35.54
C ASP A 151 -29.62 12.91 -34.35
N LEU A 152 -29.36 13.40 -33.13
CA LEU A 152 -29.35 12.52 -31.95
C LEU A 152 -30.73 11.89 -31.69
N ILE A 153 -31.82 12.65 -31.85
CA ILE A 153 -33.18 12.12 -31.73
C ILE A 153 -33.40 11.01 -32.76
N LYS A 154 -33.02 11.27 -34.02
CA LYS A 154 -33.15 10.30 -35.10
C LYS A 154 -32.36 9.02 -34.80
N ARG A 155 -31.10 9.13 -34.37
CA ARG A 155 -30.28 7.96 -33.99
C ARG A 155 -30.89 7.13 -32.85
N ILE A 156 -31.48 7.77 -31.85
CA ILE A 156 -32.15 7.05 -30.75
C ILE A 156 -33.43 6.36 -31.25
N GLN A 157 -34.17 6.99 -32.16
CA GLN A 157 -35.35 6.39 -32.80
C GLN A 157 -34.98 5.22 -33.71
N ASP A 158 -33.94 5.37 -34.52
CA ASP A 158 -33.41 4.34 -35.42
C ASP A 158 -32.90 3.11 -34.62
N ALA A 159 -32.41 3.32 -33.39
CA ALA A 159 -32.06 2.25 -32.44
C ALA A 159 -33.28 1.58 -31.76
N GLY A 160 -34.52 1.97 -32.12
CA GLY A 160 -35.76 1.42 -31.58
C GLY A 160 -36.07 1.84 -30.14
N GLN A 161 -35.45 2.92 -29.64
CA GLN A 161 -35.50 3.30 -28.23
C GLN A 161 -36.50 4.43 -27.91
N GLY A 162 -37.43 4.72 -28.82
CA GLY A 162 -38.37 5.83 -28.68
C GLY A 162 -37.69 7.21 -28.80
N THR A 163 -38.28 8.25 -28.20
CA THR A 163 -37.82 9.64 -28.38
C THR A 163 -37.42 10.27 -27.03
N LEU A 164 -36.25 10.90 -26.95
CA LEU A 164 -35.92 11.80 -25.84
C LEU A 164 -36.61 13.16 -26.06
N ARG A 165 -37.24 13.71 -25.01
CA ARG A 165 -37.87 15.03 -25.10
C ARG A 165 -36.79 16.10 -25.31
N ARG A 166 -37.05 17.08 -26.19
CA ARG A 166 -36.13 18.20 -26.44
C ARG A 166 -35.64 18.90 -25.16
N LYS A 167 -36.55 19.13 -24.21
CA LYS A 167 -36.23 19.69 -22.88
C LYS A 167 -35.18 18.88 -22.12
N THR A 168 -35.19 17.56 -22.26
CA THR A 168 -34.18 16.67 -21.66
C THR A 168 -32.82 16.87 -22.32
N LEU A 169 -32.76 16.99 -23.65
CA LEU A 169 -31.51 17.25 -24.37
C LEU A 169 -30.93 18.62 -24.03
N GLU A 170 -31.77 19.64 -23.90
CA GLU A 170 -31.35 20.98 -23.45
C GLU A 170 -30.76 20.96 -22.03
N ALA A 171 -31.39 20.23 -21.11
CA ALA A 171 -30.85 20.02 -19.76
C ALA A 171 -29.52 19.26 -19.79
N LEU A 172 -29.40 18.23 -20.64
CA LEU A 172 -28.14 17.51 -20.81
C LEU A 172 -27.04 18.41 -21.33
N ARG A 173 -27.31 19.24 -22.35
CA ARG A 173 -26.34 20.20 -22.88
C ARG A 173 -25.85 21.14 -21.78
N ALA A 174 -26.77 21.74 -21.03
CA ALA A 174 -26.44 22.62 -19.92
C ALA A 174 -25.54 21.94 -18.87
N GLU A 175 -25.80 20.67 -18.53
CA GLU A 175 -24.94 19.90 -17.60
C GLU A 175 -23.59 19.51 -18.21
N THR A 176 -23.52 19.19 -19.51
CA THR A 176 -22.27 18.84 -20.18
C THR A 176 -21.31 20.02 -20.33
N GLU A 177 -21.82 21.25 -20.36
CA GLU A 177 -21.04 22.49 -20.41
C GLU A 177 -20.41 22.85 -19.06
N LYS A 178 -20.90 22.26 -17.95
CA LYS A 178 -20.29 22.46 -16.62
C LYS A 178 -18.89 21.85 -16.55
N PRO A 179 -17.98 22.45 -15.77
CA PRO A 179 -16.65 21.88 -15.56
C PRO A 179 -16.77 20.50 -14.86
N PRO A 180 -15.95 19.51 -15.26
CA PRO A 180 -16.04 18.14 -14.72
C PRO A 180 -15.97 18.06 -13.19
N LYS A 181 -15.24 18.99 -12.56
CA LYS A 181 -15.11 19.06 -11.10
C LYS A 181 -16.47 19.16 -10.39
N CYS A 182 -17.40 19.97 -10.90
CA CYS A 182 -18.73 20.12 -10.32
C CYS A 182 -19.54 18.82 -10.36
N LEU A 183 -19.34 18.00 -11.40
CA LEU A 183 -20.03 16.71 -11.55
C LEU A 183 -19.42 15.60 -10.66
N LEU A 184 -18.14 15.73 -10.29
CA LEU A 184 -17.50 14.81 -9.35
C LEU A 184 -17.98 15.01 -7.91
N GLU A 185 -18.45 16.21 -7.57
CA GLU A 185 -18.93 16.61 -6.24
C GLU A 185 -20.42 16.33 -6.02
N LEU A 186 -21.13 15.76 -7.00
CA LEU A 186 -22.51 15.33 -6.81
C LEU A 186 -22.61 14.46 -5.55
N GLY A 187 -23.61 14.72 -4.70
CA GLY A 187 -23.89 13.96 -3.48
C GLY A 187 -24.34 12.52 -3.78
N LEU A 188 -23.39 11.70 -4.25
CA LEU A 188 -23.60 10.31 -4.58
C LEU A 188 -23.93 9.53 -3.31
N LYS A 189 -24.93 8.65 -3.38
CA LYS A 189 -25.16 7.66 -2.34
C LYS A 189 -23.97 6.72 -2.28
N ASN A 190 -23.72 6.12 -1.12
CA ASN A 190 -22.61 5.19 -0.93
C ASN A 190 -22.56 4.03 -1.94
N ALA A 191 -23.72 3.55 -2.40
CA ALA A 191 -23.79 2.50 -3.43
C ALA A 191 -23.39 2.96 -4.85
N GLU A 192 -23.34 4.26 -5.10
CA GLU A 192 -23.02 4.87 -6.40
C GLU A 192 -21.57 5.37 -6.45
N ARG A 193 -20.88 5.43 -5.31
CA ARG A 193 -19.47 5.82 -5.21
C ARG A 193 -18.60 4.65 -5.68
N GLY A 194 -17.73 4.92 -6.64
CA GLY A 194 -16.73 3.96 -7.11
C GLY A 194 -15.38 4.10 -6.43
N LEU A 195 -14.42 3.31 -6.91
CA LEU A 195 -13.01 3.34 -6.52
C LEU A 195 -12.46 4.78 -6.45
N ARG A 196 -12.78 5.62 -7.45
CA ARG A 196 -12.32 7.02 -7.51
C ARG A 196 -12.81 7.87 -6.34
N GLN A 197 -14.10 7.76 -5.97
CA GLN A 197 -14.73 8.56 -4.90
C GLN A 197 -14.51 7.99 -3.50
N LEU A 198 -14.04 6.74 -3.43
CA LEU A 198 -13.73 6.05 -2.19
C LEU A 198 -12.20 6.08 -2.01
N THR A 199 -11.54 4.99 -2.34
CA THR A 199 -10.16 4.73 -1.95
C THR A 199 -9.18 5.72 -2.57
N LEU A 200 -9.31 6.06 -3.85
CA LEU A 200 -8.36 6.97 -4.50
C LEU A 200 -8.47 8.39 -3.91
N ALA A 201 -9.68 8.89 -3.70
CA ALA A 201 -9.90 10.17 -3.02
C ALA A 201 -9.38 10.15 -1.57
N SER A 202 -9.55 9.04 -0.84
CA SER A 202 -8.99 8.89 0.50
C SER A 202 -7.45 8.89 0.49
N LEU A 203 -6.82 8.26 -0.49
CA LEU A 203 -5.36 8.25 -0.66
C LEU A 203 -4.82 9.62 -1.07
N GLU A 204 -5.47 10.32 -2.01
CA GLU A 204 -5.11 11.71 -2.37
C GLU A 204 -5.23 12.65 -1.18
N ARG A 205 -6.29 12.51 -0.37
CA ARG A 205 -6.44 13.29 0.85
C ARG A 205 -5.29 13.04 1.82
N ALA A 206 -4.93 11.77 2.04
CA ALA A 206 -3.93 11.36 3.02
C ALA A 206 -2.47 11.57 2.58
N LEU A 207 -2.17 11.53 1.27
CA LEU A 207 -0.81 11.65 0.71
C LEU A 207 -0.55 12.95 -0.05
N GLY A 208 -1.61 13.63 -0.50
CA GLY A 208 -1.55 14.65 -1.53
C GLY A 208 -1.54 14.02 -2.93
N THR A 209 -2.13 14.70 -3.91
CA THR A 209 -2.32 14.16 -5.27
C THR A 209 -1.01 13.74 -5.92
N SER A 210 0.04 14.57 -5.86
CA SER A 210 1.34 14.27 -6.49
C SER A 210 1.96 12.98 -5.96
N LEU A 211 1.94 12.77 -4.65
CA LEU A 211 2.54 11.59 -4.03
C LEU A 211 1.68 10.34 -4.22
N ALA A 212 0.35 10.48 -4.13
CA ALA A 212 -0.58 9.40 -4.42
C ALA A 212 -0.36 8.86 -5.85
N LEU A 213 -0.28 9.74 -6.85
CA LEU A 213 -0.05 9.33 -8.24
C LEU A 213 1.33 8.69 -8.47
N LYS A 214 2.34 9.01 -7.67
CA LYS A 214 3.66 8.38 -7.77
C LYS A 214 3.70 7.00 -7.12
N ARG A 215 3.06 6.82 -5.97
CA ARG A 215 3.19 5.62 -5.12
C ARG A 215 2.05 4.62 -5.24
N CYS A 216 0.91 5.01 -5.80
CA CYS A 216 -0.27 4.16 -5.83
C CYS A 216 -0.50 3.53 -7.21
N PHE A 217 -0.97 2.29 -7.24
CA PHE A 217 -1.36 1.55 -8.45
C PHE A 217 -2.71 0.87 -8.24
N ILE A 218 -3.47 0.70 -9.31
CA ILE A 218 -4.80 0.08 -9.30
C ILE A 218 -4.69 -1.29 -9.96
N PHE A 219 -4.84 -2.34 -9.17
CA PHE A 219 -4.82 -3.71 -9.63
C PHE A 219 -6.24 -4.19 -9.90
N VAL A 220 -6.52 -4.45 -11.17
CA VAL A 220 -7.81 -4.91 -11.68
C VAL A 220 -7.68 -6.35 -12.18
N SER A 221 -8.67 -7.20 -11.91
CA SER A 221 -8.68 -8.56 -12.47
C SER A 221 -8.82 -8.51 -13.99
N HIS A 222 -8.04 -9.31 -14.73
CA HIS A 222 -8.18 -9.36 -16.19
C HIS A 222 -9.55 -9.87 -16.67
N GLU A 223 -10.25 -10.66 -15.84
CA GLU A 223 -11.62 -11.12 -16.13
C GLU A 223 -12.71 -10.14 -15.66
N ASP A 224 -12.34 -9.02 -15.06
CA ASP A 224 -13.32 -8.04 -14.62
C ASP A 224 -14.06 -7.48 -15.84
N LYS A 225 -15.39 -7.60 -15.86
CA LYS A 225 -16.24 -7.10 -16.95
C LYS A 225 -15.99 -5.62 -17.22
N ASP A 226 -15.66 -4.85 -16.18
CA ASP A 226 -15.43 -3.42 -16.29
C ASP A 226 -14.04 -3.07 -16.85
N VAL A 227 -13.11 -4.02 -16.81
CA VAL A 227 -11.83 -3.92 -17.55
C VAL A 227 -12.08 -4.24 -19.01
N LEU A 228 -12.78 -5.35 -19.29
CA LEU A 228 -13.10 -5.77 -20.65
C LEU A 228 -13.97 -4.74 -21.39
N SER A 229 -14.86 -4.05 -20.69
CA SER A 229 -15.71 -3.00 -21.27
C SER A 229 -15.04 -1.62 -21.35
N GLY A 230 -13.79 -1.47 -20.90
CA GLY A 230 -13.10 -0.16 -20.86
C GLY A 230 -13.61 0.82 -19.79
N ARG A 231 -14.56 0.42 -18.93
CA ARG A 231 -15.21 1.30 -17.94
C ARG A 231 -14.25 1.92 -16.93
N TYR A 232 -13.22 1.19 -16.52
CA TYR A 232 -12.17 1.77 -15.67
C TYR A 232 -11.43 2.91 -16.39
N GLY A 233 -11.10 2.72 -17.68
CA GLY A 233 -10.54 3.77 -18.53
C GLY A 233 -11.47 4.97 -18.61
N GLU A 234 -12.73 4.77 -18.98
CA GLU A 234 -13.75 5.84 -19.03
C GLU A 234 -13.86 6.63 -17.72
N THR A 235 -13.83 5.94 -16.58
CA THR A 235 -14.02 6.57 -15.26
C THR A 235 -12.77 7.31 -14.77
N LEU A 236 -11.59 6.91 -15.24
CA LEU A 236 -10.30 7.51 -14.86
C LEU A 236 -9.74 8.44 -15.94
N ALA A 237 -10.37 8.50 -17.11
CA ALA A 237 -9.96 9.30 -18.26
C ALA A 237 -9.73 10.76 -17.88
N GLY A 238 -8.58 11.29 -18.31
CA GLY A 238 -8.18 12.68 -18.03
C GLY A 238 -7.80 12.94 -16.57
N THR A 239 -7.71 11.89 -15.73
CA THR A 239 -7.16 11.97 -14.39
C THR A 239 -5.75 11.39 -14.37
N GLY A 240 -4.92 11.79 -13.41
CA GLY A 240 -3.58 11.19 -13.26
C GLY A 240 -3.60 9.69 -12.89
N TRP A 241 -4.78 9.10 -12.63
CA TRP A 241 -4.93 7.68 -12.30
C TRP A 241 -5.07 6.76 -13.51
N GLU A 242 -5.32 7.31 -14.69
CA GLU A 242 -5.54 6.56 -15.93
C GLU A 242 -4.38 5.59 -16.22
N ASP A 243 -3.14 6.08 -16.18
CA ASP A 243 -1.93 5.28 -16.42
C ASP A 243 -1.54 4.35 -15.26
N ARG A 244 -2.26 4.42 -14.14
CA ARG A 244 -1.94 3.70 -12.90
C ARG A 244 -2.61 2.34 -12.80
N ILE A 245 -3.38 1.94 -13.82
CA ILE A 245 -4.01 0.63 -13.90
C ILE A 245 -2.96 -0.44 -14.24
N VAL A 246 -3.04 -1.56 -13.53
CA VAL A 246 -2.27 -2.78 -13.74
C VAL A 246 -3.26 -3.93 -13.80
N GLN A 247 -3.31 -4.60 -14.95
CA GLN A 247 -4.15 -5.79 -15.14
C GLN A 247 -3.48 -6.98 -14.45
N GLY A 248 -4.20 -7.61 -13.53
CA GLY A 248 -3.76 -8.75 -12.74
C GLY A 248 -4.64 -9.98 -12.93
N VAL A 249 -4.78 -10.79 -11.89
CA VAL A 249 -5.48 -12.08 -11.92
C VAL A 249 -6.75 -12.04 -11.09
N LYS A 250 -7.70 -12.90 -11.43
CA LYS A 250 -8.95 -13.01 -10.69
C LYS A 250 -8.72 -13.60 -9.30
N GLY A 251 -9.41 -13.03 -8.31
CA GLY A 251 -9.48 -13.50 -6.93
C GLY A 251 -8.64 -12.69 -5.96
N ALA A 252 -9.19 -12.31 -4.81
CA ALA A 252 -8.55 -11.37 -3.89
C ALA A 252 -7.24 -11.85 -3.27
N ASP A 253 -7.16 -13.14 -2.96
CA ASP A 253 -5.96 -13.83 -2.50
C ASP A 253 -4.89 -13.87 -3.60
N LEU A 254 -5.28 -14.30 -4.81
CA LEU A 254 -4.44 -14.43 -5.98
C LEU A 254 -3.95 -13.08 -6.49
N GLN A 255 -4.75 -12.02 -6.38
CA GLN A 255 -4.36 -10.67 -6.74
C GLN A 255 -3.30 -10.11 -5.80
N VAL A 256 -3.36 -10.40 -4.50
CA VAL A 256 -2.28 -10.04 -3.57
C VAL A 256 -1.02 -10.83 -3.88
N ARG A 257 -1.15 -12.11 -4.20
CA ARG A 257 -0.01 -12.92 -4.65
C ARG A 257 0.58 -12.40 -5.97
N PHE A 258 -0.25 -11.97 -6.90
CA PHE A 258 0.19 -11.35 -8.16
C PHE A 258 0.95 -10.06 -7.90
N ILE A 259 0.45 -9.22 -6.99
CA ILE A 259 1.17 -8.03 -6.52
C ILE A 259 2.53 -8.43 -5.95
N GLU A 260 2.60 -9.48 -5.12
CA GLU A 260 3.87 -9.98 -4.57
C GLU A 260 4.82 -10.53 -5.65
N GLU A 261 4.33 -11.33 -6.61
CA GLU A 261 5.14 -11.90 -7.72
C GLU A 261 5.60 -10.85 -8.75
N ALA A 262 4.89 -9.73 -8.83
CA ALA A 262 5.22 -8.60 -9.70
C ALA A 262 6.19 -7.60 -9.03
N ALA A 263 6.12 -7.44 -7.72
CA ALA A 263 6.98 -6.49 -7.01
C ALA A 263 8.43 -7.02 -6.89
N PRO A 264 9.45 -6.14 -6.90
CA PRO A 264 10.83 -6.56 -6.68
C PRO A 264 11.07 -7.18 -5.29
N LEU A 265 11.98 -8.16 -5.22
CA LEU A 265 12.40 -8.75 -3.94
C LEU A 265 12.87 -7.68 -2.96
N GLY A 266 12.35 -7.73 -1.74
CA GLY A 266 12.68 -6.79 -0.66
C GLY A 266 11.82 -5.53 -0.61
N ALA A 267 11.04 -5.24 -1.66
CA ALA A 267 10.18 -4.06 -1.71
C ALA A 267 9.13 -4.04 -0.58
N HIS A 268 8.78 -2.84 -0.12
CA HIS A 268 7.68 -2.62 0.82
C HIS A 268 6.40 -2.33 0.06
N VAL A 269 5.44 -3.23 0.16
CA VAL A 269 4.17 -3.14 -0.56
C VAL A 269 3.02 -3.06 0.43
N ILE A 270 2.11 -2.11 0.20
CA ILE A 270 0.89 -1.91 0.96
C ILE A 270 -0.27 -2.32 0.07
N VAL A 271 -1.16 -3.17 0.57
CA VAL A 271 -2.40 -3.55 -0.10
C VAL A 271 -3.53 -2.74 0.51
N ALA A 272 -4.36 -2.16 -0.36
CA ALA A 272 -5.58 -1.46 0.03
C ALA A 272 -6.79 -2.05 -0.72
N ASP A 273 -7.92 -2.18 -0.02
CA ASP A 273 -9.19 -2.51 -0.68
C ASP A 273 -9.76 -1.29 -1.44
N ASP A 274 -10.67 -1.52 -2.38
CA ASP A 274 -11.24 -0.50 -3.26
C ASP A 274 -12.39 0.34 -2.66
N ASN A 275 -12.85 0.02 -1.45
CA ASN A 275 -13.98 0.66 -0.79
C ASN A 275 -13.63 1.38 0.53
N ILE A 276 -12.43 1.95 0.60
CA ILE A 276 -11.97 2.79 1.72
C ILE A 276 -12.55 4.20 1.57
N GLU A 277 -13.34 4.64 2.55
CA GLU A 277 -13.88 6.00 2.58
C GLU A 277 -12.90 7.00 3.21
N SER A 278 -12.18 6.53 4.23
CA SER A 278 -11.23 7.35 4.97
C SER A 278 -10.19 6.48 5.67
N LEU A 279 -8.94 6.90 5.58
CA LEU A 279 -7.88 6.48 6.50
C LEU A 279 -7.95 7.39 7.71
N VAL A 280 -8.06 6.82 8.90
CA VAL A 280 -8.27 7.58 10.13
C VAL A 280 -7.19 7.28 11.15
N VAL A 281 -6.92 8.28 11.99
CA VAL A 281 -6.10 8.17 13.18
C VAL A 281 -6.88 8.71 14.37
N GLU A 282 -6.58 8.25 15.58
CA GLU A 282 -7.11 8.85 16.79
C GLU A 282 -6.86 10.37 16.85
N GLU A 283 -7.77 11.09 17.49
CA GLU A 283 -7.64 12.52 17.80
C GLU A 283 -7.20 12.68 19.27
N PRO A 284 -5.94 13.07 19.57
CA PRO A 284 -5.43 13.25 20.92
C PRO A 284 -6.09 14.42 21.66
N LEU A 285 -6.51 15.49 20.98
CA LEU A 285 -7.06 16.67 21.63
C LEU A 285 -8.58 16.60 21.80
N GLN A 286 -9.02 16.77 23.04
CA GLN A 286 -10.44 16.68 23.42
C GLN A 286 -11.26 17.87 22.87
N THR A 287 -10.60 18.99 22.58
CA THR A 287 -11.22 20.22 22.04
C THR A 287 -11.72 20.07 20.61
N ALA A 288 -11.25 19.06 19.86
CA ALA A 288 -11.69 18.80 18.49
C ALA A 288 -12.95 17.92 18.41
N VAL A 289 -13.48 17.49 19.57
CA VAL A 289 -14.60 16.54 19.61
C VAL A 289 -15.89 17.33 19.71
N THR A 290 -16.77 17.20 18.72
CA THR A 290 -18.11 17.79 18.77
C THR A 290 -19.08 16.80 19.41
N GLN A 291 -19.97 17.31 20.27
CA GLN A 291 -21.18 16.57 20.61
C GLN A 291 -22.09 16.56 19.39
N ASN A 292 -22.60 15.40 19.03
CA ASN A 292 -23.67 15.30 18.07
C ASN A 292 -24.97 15.88 18.66
N GLN A 293 -26.01 15.98 17.83
CA GLN A 293 -27.33 16.50 18.23
C GLN A 293 -27.98 15.71 19.39
N GLN A 294 -27.45 14.53 19.74
CA GLN A 294 -27.91 13.65 20.82
C GLN A 294 -27.02 13.75 22.07
N GLY A 295 -26.09 14.72 22.14
CA GLY A 295 -25.16 14.90 23.26
C GLY A 295 -24.06 13.83 23.35
N ARG A 296 -23.94 12.93 22.36
CA ARG A 296 -22.87 11.92 22.30
C ARG A 296 -21.64 12.51 21.60
N TRP A 297 -20.47 12.26 22.18
CA TRP A 297 -19.18 12.66 21.61
C TRP A 297 -18.81 11.72 20.46
N ASP A 298 -18.84 12.21 19.22
CA ASP A 298 -18.85 11.34 18.02
C ASP A 298 -17.51 11.21 17.28
N CYS A 299 -16.43 11.89 17.70
CA CYS A 299 -15.21 11.93 16.89
C CYS A 299 -13.91 11.99 17.69
N PHE A 300 -13.56 10.92 18.42
CA PHE A 300 -12.17 10.72 18.91
C PHE A 300 -11.20 10.23 17.82
N ARG A 301 -11.47 10.57 16.57
CA ARG A 301 -10.66 10.21 15.41
C ARG A 301 -10.84 11.29 14.34
N ARG A 302 -9.81 11.45 13.51
CA ARG A 302 -9.86 12.32 12.33
C ARG A 302 -9.41 11.57 11.09
N GLY A 303 -9.83 12.06 9.93
CA GLY A 303 -9.27 11.63 8.66
C GLY A 303 -7.80 12.05 8.54
N LEU A 304 -6.99 11.25 7.87
CA LEU A 304 -5.65 11.65 7.46
C LEU A 304 -5.75 12.67 6.33
N HIS A 305 -5.05 13.79 6.51
CA HIS A 305 -4.90 14.86 5.52
C HIS A 305 -3.42 15.18 5.34
N HIS A 306 -2.96 15.32 4.11
CA HIS A 306 -1.55 15.55 3.80
C HIS A 306 -1.02 16.91 4.31
N GLU A 307 -1.91 17.88 4.53
CA GLU A 307 -1.59 19.20 5.10
C GLU A 307 -1.61 19.21 6.64
N ALA A 308 -2.24 18.20 7.24
CA ALA A 308 -2.44 18.12 8.69
C ALA A 308 -1.79 16.84 9.23
N SER A 309 -0.50 16.96 9.57
CA SER A 309 0.19 15.96 10.39
C SER A 309 0.06 16.35 11.85
N MET A 310 -0.29 15.40 12.71
CA MET A 310 -0.21 15.58 14.16
C MET A 310 0.69 14.51 14.74
N ASP A 311 1.55 14.93 15.67
CA ASP A 311 2.38 14.01 16.41
C ASP A 311 1.50 13.11 17.29
N GLY A 312 1.84 11.82 17.37
CA GLY A 312 1.21 10.91 18.32
C GLY A 312 1.43 11.28 19.79
N LEU A 313 2.40 12.14 20.06
CA LEU A 313 2.71 12.72 21.37
C LEU A 313 2.02 14.07 21.62
N GLN A 314 1.16 14.57 20.72
CA GLN A 314 0.49 15.85 20.92
C GLN A 314 -0.26 15.89 22.27
N GLY A 315 -0.11 17.00 23.00
CA GLY A 315 -0.67 17.21 24.33
C GLY A 315 0.17 16.63 25.48
N THR A 316 1.26 15.91 25.20
CA THR A 316 2.17 15.40 26.26
C THR A 316 3.33 16.33 26.59
N GLY A 317 3.58 17.35 25.74
CA GLY A 317 4.79 18.17 25.82
C GLY A 317 6.07 17.41 25.44
N LEU A 318 5.95 16.27 24.74
CA LEU A 318 7.07 15.49 24.24
C LEU A 318 7.16 15.58 22.70
N GLU A 319 8.37 15.42 22.18
CA GLU A 319 8.72 15.25 20.77
C GLU A 319 9.32 13.86 20.51
N LEU A 320 9.14 13.36 19.28
CA LEU A 320 9.75 12.12 18.84
C LEU A 320 11.22 12.32 18.46
N LEU A 321 12.10 11.47 18.98
CA LEU A 321 13.51 11.43 18.62
C LEU A 321 13.89 10.02 18.16
N GLU A 322 14.51 9.91 16.98
CA GLU A 322 15.11 8.64 16.57
C GLU A 322 16.33 8.33 17.44
N GLU A 323 16.39 7.13 18.02
CA GLU A 323 17.50 6.71 18.88
C GLU A 323 18.79 6.45 18.07
N PRO A 324 19.86 7.24 18.28
CA PRO A 324 21.15 7.01 17.63
C PRO A 324 21.78 5.68 18.07
N GLU A 325 22.67 5.10 17.23
CA GLU A 325 23.28 3.81 17.55
C GLU A 325 24.07 3.81 18.87
N VAL A 326 24.77 4.91 19.15
CA VAL A 326 25.53 5.10 20.39
C VAL A 326 24.58 5.16 21.58
N HIS A 327 23.49 5.92 21.50
CA HIS A 327 22.46 5.98 22.56
C HIS A 327 21.92 4.58 22.83
N ARG A 328 21.58 3.83 21.79
CA ARG A 328 21.07 2.46 21.87
C ARG A 328 22.02 1.52 22.59
N LEU A 329 23.32 1.63 22.33
CA LEU A 329 24.35 0.88 23.04
C LEU A 329 24.42 1.29 24.51
N LEU A 330 24.42 2.61 24.79
CA LEU A 330 24.48 3.14 26.15
C LEU A 330 23.26 2.71 26.97
N ARG A 331 22.05 2.70 26.40
CA ARG A 331 20.84 2.19 27.05
C ARG A 331 20.98 0.70 27.40
N ALA A 332 21.60 -0.09 26.53
CA ALA A 332 21.86 -1.51 26.78
C ALA A 332 22.88 -1.72 27.91
N ALA A 333 23.94 -0.91 27.91
CA ALA A 333 25.04 -1.00 28.87
C ALA A 333 24.66 -0.45 30.25
N LEU A 334 23.94 0.66 30.27
CA LEU A 334 23.70 1.49 31.45
C LEU A 334 22.21 1.48 31.82
N VAL A 335 21.65 0.28 32.00
CA VAL A 335 20.21 0.04 32.20
C VAL A 335 19.57 0.82 33.37
N LYS A 336 20.38 1.31 34.31
CA LYS A 336 19.92 2.10 35.47
C LYS A 336 19.93 3.61 35.21
N TRP A 337 20.49 4.06 34.09
CA TRP A 337 20.56 5.49 33.75
C TRP A 337 19.21 5.96 33.21
N LYS A 338 18.83 7.18 33.60
CA LYS A 338 17.69 7.88 33.03
C LYS A 338 18.01 8.37 31.62
N VAL A 339 16.97 8.58 30.80
CA VAL A 339 17.12 8.97 29.40
C VAL A 339 17.86 10.29 29.24
N GLU A 340 17.62 11.28 30.11
CA GLU A 340 18.30 12.58 30.05
C GLU A 340 19.82 12.44 30.20
N ARG A 341 20.27 11.52 31.06
CA ARG A 341 21.69 11.25 31.25
C ARG A 341 22.30 10.49 30.07
N LEU A 342 21.55 9.57 29.47
CA LEU A 342 21.95 8.87 28.25
C LEU A 342 22.06 9.85 27.07
N GLU A 343 21.15 10.81 26.96
CA GLU A 343 21.18 11.86 25.94
C GLU A 343 22.36 12.82 26.14
N ALA A 344 22.57 13.32 27.35
CA ALA A 344 23.73 14.18 27.63
C ALA A 344 25.04 13.48 27.27
N MET A 345 25.17 12.20 27.61
CA MET A 345 26.31 11.37 27.23
C MET A 345 26.42 11.18 25.72
N THR A 346 25.30 10.89 25.03
CA THR A 346 25.29 10.75 23.57
C THR A 346 25.65 12.06 22.88
N GLY A 347 25.15 13.19 23.36
CA GLY A 347 25.46 14.52 22.85
C GLY A 347 26.95 14.85 22.97
N ALA A 348 27.54 14.59 24.14
CA ALA A 348 28.99 14.75 24.34
C ALA A 348 29.81 13.87 23.39
N LEU A 349 29.40 12.60 23.19
CA LEU A 349 30.07 11.71 22.25
C LEU A 349 29.95 12.20 20.80
N VAL A 350 28.78 12.70 20.39
CA VAL A 350 28.58 13.26 19.05
C VAL A 350 29.41 14.53 18.84
N GLN A 351 29.53 15.41 19.85
CA GLN A 351 30.41 16.59 19.79
C GLN A 351 31.88 16.22 19.55
N LEU A 352 32.31 15.06 20.06
CA LEU A 352 33.63 14.48 19.82
C LEU A 352 33.74 13.68 18.51
N GLY A 353 32.70 13.70 17.67
CA GLY A 353 32.62 12.94 16.42
C GLY A 353 32.39 11.43 16.59
N ILE A 354 32.02 10.96 17.78
CA ILE A 354 31.74 9.57 18.14
C ILE A 354 30.23 9.29 18.03
N ASP A 355 29.74 9.24 16.80
CA ASP A 355 28.32 9.06 16.43
C ASP A 355 27.92 7.60 16.13
N THR A 356 28.89 6.68 16.07
CA THR A 356 28.70 5.27 15.72
C THR A 356 29.35 4.35 16.72
N VAL A 357 28.84 3.11 16.80
CA VAL A 357 29.37 2.07 17.70
C VAL A 357 30.82 1.70 17.35
N CYS A 358 31.17 1.72 16.06
CA CYS A 358 32.54 1.45 15.62
C CYS A 358 33.53 2.51 16.10
N LYS A 359 33.17 3.80 15.97
CA LYS A 359 33.98 4.90 16.49
C LYS A 359 34.10 4.80 18.01
N LEU A 360 33.00 4.54 18.72
CA LEU A 360 33.01 4.36 20.18
C LEU A 360 33.94 3.22 20.60
N ARG A 361 33.91 2.08 19.89
CA ARG A 361 34.80 0.94 20.14
C ARG A 361 36.28 1.35 20.02
N SER A 362 36.64 2.10 18.99
CA SER A 362 38.03 2.53 18.78
C SER A 362 38.54 3.50 19.83
N LYS A 363 37.64 4.28 20.45
CA LYS A 363 37.97 5.30 21.46
C LYS A 363 37.77 4.81 22.90
N LEU A 364 37.30 3.57 23.09
CA LEU A 364 36.98 3.02 24.41
C LEU A 364 38.12 3.13 25.45
N PRO A 365 39.42 2.91 25.11
CA PRO A 365 40.50 3.04 26.08
C PRO A 365 40.65 4.46 26.66
N LYS A 366 40.31 5.50 25.87
CA LYS A 366 40.40 6.91 26.24
C LYS A 366 39.04 7.55 26.52
N LEU A 367 37.98 6.75 26.64
CA LEU A 367 36.61 7.25 26.70
C LEU A 367 36.40 8.26 27.82
N ASN A 368 36.94 8.00 29.02
CA ASN A 368 36.78 8.92 30.15
C ASN A 368 37.57 10.22 30.02
N GLU A 369 38.71 10.22 29.32
CA GLU A 369 39.48 11.45 29.02
C GLU A 369 38.69 12.32 28.05
N LEU A 370 38.21 11.69 26.97
CA LEU A 370 37.40 12.31 25.92
C LEU A 370 36.09 12.89 26.47
N LEU A 371 35.41 12.19 27.39
CA LEU A 371 34.19 12.69 28.01
C LEU A 371 34.44 13.94 28.86
N VAL A 372 35.57 14.00 29.57
CA VAL A 372 35.95 15.20 30.34
C VAL A 372 36.23 16.37 29.42
N GLU A 373 36.92 16.13 28.29
CA GLU A 373 37.18 17.13 27.26
C GLU A 373 35.89 17.75 26.70
N ALA A 374 34.83 16.94 26.54
CA ALA A 374 33.50 17.41 26.14
C ALA A 374 32.63 17.96 27.29
N GLY A 375 33.19 18.13 28.49
CA GLY A 375 32.46 18.63 29.65
C GLY A 375 31.41 17.66 30.23
N ALA A 376 31.50 16.37 29.89
CA ALA A 376 30.62 15.32 30.41
C ALA A 376 31.23 14.60 31.62
N ALA A 377 30.37 14.06 32.48
CA ALA A 377 30.81 13.28 33.64
C ALA A 377 31.52 11.98 33.22
N LYS A 378 32.63 11.65 33.91
CA LYS A 378 33.33 10.36 33.75
C LYS A 378 32.39 9.19 34.05
N LEU A 379 32.55 8.11 33.28
CA LEU A 379 31.97 6.80 33.61
C LEU A 379 32.75 6.17 34.77
N ARG A 380 32.02 5.60 35.73
CA ARG A 380 32.63 4.77 36.79
C ARG A 380 33.25 3.52 36.18
N PRO A 381 34.25 2.88 36.82
CA PRO A 381 34.89 1.66 36.28
C PRO A 381 33.89 0.57 35.89
N ARG A 382 32.85 0.34 36.71
CA ARG A 382 31.77 -0.62 36.41
C ARG A 382 30.93 -0.23 35.19
N GLU A 383 30.73 1.06 34.93
CA GLU A 383 29.97 1.57 33.80
C GLU A 383 30.79 1.47 32.50
N THR A 384 32.09 1.78 32.56
CA THR A 384 33.02 1.56 31.44
C THR A 384 33.08 0.08 31.05
N GLU A 385 33.13 -0.83 32.04
CA GLU A 385 33.09 -2.27 31.79
C GLU A 385 31.75 -2.71 31.21
N ALA A 386 30.63 -2.14 31.66
CA ALA A 386 29.32 -2.41 31.08
C ALA A 386 29.23 -1.98 29.60
N VAL A 387 29.78 -0.80 29.25
CA VAL A 387 29.89 -0.33 27.86
C VAL A 387 30.77 -1.26 27.04
N ARG A 388 31.93 -1.68 27.58
CA ARG A 388 32.83 -2.67 26.96
C ARG A 388 32.12 -3.99 26.68
N SER A 389 31.38 -4.51 27.65
CA SER A 389 30.60 -5.74 27.52
C SER A 389 29.50 -5.59 26.46
N ALA A 390 28.77 -4.47 26.46
CA ALA A 390 27.71 -4.22 25.49
C ALA A 390 28.23 -4.09 24.05
N LEU A 391 29.45 -3.58 23.86
CA LEU A 391 30.12 -3.52 22.55
C LEU A 391 30.38 -4.90 21.92
N GLN A 392 30.39 -5.97 22.71
CA GLN A 392 30.56 -7.35 22.23
C GLN A 392 29.22 -8.03 21.91
N LYS A 393 28.10 -7.42 22.29
CA LYS A 393 26.76 -7.97 22.08
C LYS A 393 26.10 -7.31 20.86
N PRO A 394 25.16 -8.00 20.18
CA PRO A 394 24.28 -7.34 19.23
C PRO A 394 23.56 -6.16 19.89
N LEU A 395 23.44 -5.05 19.16
CA LEU A 395 22.71 -3.89 19.66
C LEU A 395 21.25 -4.26 19.92
N PRO A 396 20.63 -3.77 21.00
CA PRO A 396 19.20 -4.00 21.21
C PRO A 396 18.38 -3.36 20.08
N PRO A 397 17.07 -3.69 19.98
CA PRO A 397 16.18 -3.01 19.05
C PRO A 397 16.22 -1.49 19.27
N ARG A 398 16.19 -0.73 18.17
CA ARG A 398 16.08 0.73 18.21
C ARG A 398 14.70 1.08 18.76
N LEU A 399 14.63 2.11 19.60
CA LEU A 399 13.39 2.66 20.10
C LEU A 399 13.13 4.02 19.47
N LEU A 400 11.86 4.40 19.34
CA LEU A 400 11.49 5.79 19.09
C LEU A 400 11.35 6.46 20.45
N LEU A 401 12.25 7.39 20.76
CA LEU A 401 12.29 8.04 22.07
C LEU A 401 11.28 9.21 22.09
N ALA A 402 10.79 9.53 23.28
CA ALA A 402 9.87 10.63 23.53
C ALA A 402 10.47 11.54 24.62
N LYS A 403 10.81 12.78 24.26
CA LYS A 403 11.49 13.72 25.18
C LYS A 403 10.85 15.10 25.17
N PRO A 404 11.00 15.91 26.23
CA PRO A 404 10.60 17.31 26.18
C PRO A 404 11.36 18.08 25.08
N PRO A 405 10.73 19.01 24.35
CA PRO A 405 11.43 19.81 23.36
C PRO A 405 12.54 20.63 24.01
N ALA A 406 13.70 20.68 23.35
CA ALA A 406 14.94 21.25 23.88
C ALA A 406 14.86 22.74 24.29
N THR A 407 13.78 23.46 23.93
CA THR A 407 13.74 24.94 23.96
C THR A 407 12.49 25.54 24.63
N VAL A 408 11.81 24.81 25.52
CA VAL A 408 10.68 25.40 26.29
C VAL A 408 11.17 26.45 27.29
N GLN A 409 12.46 26.47 27.67
CA GLN A 409 13.02 27.50 28.56
C GLN A 409 13.57 28.75 27.87
N GLN A 410 13.70 28.80 26.53
CA GLN A 410 14.30 29.96 25.84
C GLN A 410 13.43 30.60 24.76
N LEU A 411 12.35 29.95 24.29
CA LEU A 411 11.42 30.56 23.32
C LEU A 411 10.27 31.27 24.05
N GLY A 412 10.60 32.39 24.69
CA GLY A 412 9.59 33.35 25.13
C GLY A 412 8.77 33.85 23.93
N ALA A 413 7.52 33.41 23.84
CA ALA A 413 6.35 34.03 23.21
C ALA A 413 6.39 34.59 21.77
N ARG A 414 7.51 34.69 21.06
CA ARG A 414 7.55 35.31 19.72
C ARG A 414 8.50 34.56 18.79
N GLY A 415 7.94 33.74 17.89
CA GLY A 415 8.58 33.49 16.59
C GLY A 415 8.83 32.05 16.13
N ALA A 416 8.42 30.99 16.86
CA ALA A 416 8.64 29.59 16.44
C ALA A 416 7.67 29.10 15.32
N ARG A 417 7.42 29.94 14.32
CA ARG A 417 6.73 29.58 13.06
C ARG A 417 7.70 29.37 11.89
N THR A 418 9.01 29.41 12.15
CA THR A 418 10.07 29.26 11.16
C THR A 418 10.40 27.78 10.95
N ASP A 419 10.33 27.37 9.68
CA ASP A 419 10.54 26.01 9.18
C ASP A 419 9.62 24.92 9.75
N ARG A 420 8.34 25.03 9.39
CA ARG A 420 7.63 23.83 8.91
C ARG A 420 8.39 23.27 7.70
N GLN A 421 9.57 22.68 7.92
CA GLN A 421 10.05 21.59 7.06
C GLN A 421 8.84 20.73 6.82
N ARG A 422 8.41 20.64 5.55
CA ARG A 422 7.15 20.02 5.17
C ARG A 422 7.14 18.62 5.75
N LEU A 423 6.50 18.47 6.92
CA LEU A 423 6.33 17.20 7.58
C LEU A 423 5.67 16.33 6.53
N GLU A 424 6.32 15.22 6.21
CA GLU A 424 5.76 14.28 5.25
C GLU A 424 4.32 13.94 5.67
N PRO A 425 3.42 13.65 4.71
CA PRO A 425 2.06 13.27 5.06
C PRO A 425 2.06 12.15 6.10
N GLU A 426 1.18 12.20 7.10
CA GLU A 426 1.21 11.26 8.23
C GLU A 426 1.12 9.79 7.79
N LEU A 427 0.42 9.51 6.68
CA LEU A 427 0.39 8.15 6.11
C LEU A 427 1.78 7.68 5.66
N VAL A 428 2.61 8.57 5.11
CA VAL A 428 3.99 8.27 4.74
C VAL A 428 4.81 7.96 5.98
N GLN A 429 4.67 8.78 7.03
CA GLN A 429 5.37 8.55 8.30
C GLN A 429 4.99 7.20 8.93
N LEU A 430 3.70 6.83 8.90
CA LEU A 430 3.23 5.52 9.35
C LEU A 430 3.88 4.39 8.56
N ILE A 431 3.87 4.48 7.22
CA ILE A 431 4.43 3.43 6.35
C ILE A 431 5.94 3.30 6.56
N GLY A 432 6.68 4.41 6.58
CA GLY A 432 8.13 4.41 6.85
C GLY A 432 8.46 3.86 8.24
N ARG A 433 7.69 4.26 9.27
CA ARG A 433 7.81 3.69 10.63
C ARG A 433 7.57 2.18 10.63
N ALA A 434 6.53 1.71 9.94
CA ALA A 434 6.24 0.29 9.80
C ALA A 434 7.41 -0.46 9.13
N ALA A 435 7.96 0.04 8.02
CA ALA A 435 9.10 -0.56 7.34
C ALA A 435 10.34 -0.66 8.26
N ARG A 436 10.64 0.41 9.01
CA ARG A 436 11.75 0.42 9.97
C ARG A 436 11.55 -0.59 11.09
N GLU A 437 10.38 -0.63 11.71
CA GLU A 437 10.06 -1.59 12.77
C GLU A 437 10.07 -3.04 12.28
N MET A 438 9.57 -3.29 11.07
CA MET A 438 9.65 -4.59 10.41
C MET A 438 11.10 -5.05 10.27
N ARG A 439 11.96 -4.19 9.72
CA ARG A 439 13.40 -4.47 9.56
C ARG A 439 14.08 -4.75 10.89
N GLN A 440 13.81 -3.93 11.90
CA GLN A 440 14.45 -4.01 13.21
C GLN A 440 14.05 -5.26 13.99
N ARG A 441 12.83 -5.74 13.81
CA ARG A 441 12.27 -6.85 14.58
C ARG A 441 12.20 -8.16 13.81
N GLY A 442 12.57 -8.15 12.53
CA GLY A 442 12.45 -9.31 11.65
C GLY A 442 11.00 -9.64 11.24
N ALA A 443 10.06 -8.70 11.41
CA ALA A 443 8.68 -8.87 10.97
C ALA A 443 8.57 -8.62 9.46
N ASN A 444 7.77 -9.40 8.74
CA ASN A 444 7.53 -9.18 7.30
C ASN A 444 6.07 -8.81 6.97
N LEU A 445 5.23 -8.57 8.00
CA LEU A 445 3.83 -8.15 7.86
C LEU A 445 3.44 -7.11 8.92
N TRP A 446 2.70 -6.08 8.51
CA TRP A 446 2.09 -5.10 9.39
C TRP A 446 0.68 -4.70 8.94
N SER A 447 -0.14 -4.21 9.87
CA SER A 447 -1.44 -3.64 9.54
C SER A 447 -1.83 -2.48 10.45
N VAL A 448 -2.90 -1.79 10.08
CA VAL A 448 -3.63 -0.89 10.99
C VAL A 448 -4.67 -1.68 11.80
N ASN A 449 -5.37 -1.01 12.70
CA ASN A 449 -6.42 -1.61 13.51
C ASN A 449 -7.63 -2.02 12.67
N CYS A 450 -8.21 -3.19 12.97
CA CYS A 450 -9.42 -3.68 12.33
C CYS A 450 -10.69 -3.00 12.86
N THR A 451 -10.65 -2.41 14.06
CA THR A 451 -11.80 -1.69 14.62
C THR A 451 -11.82 -0.24 14.17
N GLN A 452 -13.01 0.21 13.78
CA GLN A 452 -13.30 1.62 13.54
C GLN A 452 -13.82 2.33 14.80
N ASN A 453 -13.94 1.61 15.93
CA ASN A 453 -14.46 2.17 17.17
C ASN A 453 -13.51 3.25 17.70
N HIS A 454 -13.96 4.51 17.66
CA HIS A 454 -13.15 5.66 18.05
C HIS A 454 -12.81 5.69 19.54
N TYR A 455 -13.62 5.07 20.42
CA TYR A 455 -13.26 4.88 21.83
C TYR A 455 -12.06 3.94 21.99
N PHE A 456 -12.03 2.86 21.20
CA PHE A 456 -10.89 1.93 21.23
C PHE A 456 -9.61 2.62 20.76
N LEU A 457 -9.68 3.33 19.62
CA LEU A 457 -8.53 4.07 19.08
C LEU A 457 -8.03 5.10 20.11
N ARG A 458 -8.93 5.89 20.71
CA ARG A 458 -8.57 6.87 21.75
C ARG A 458 -7.93 6.23 22.96
N ALA A 459 -8.53 5.16 23.50
CA ALA A 459 -8.02 4.48 24.68
C ALA A 459 -6.61 3.93 24.42
N TYR A 460 -6.39 3.34 23.25
CA TYR A 460 -5.08 2.89 22.81
C TYR A 460 -4.08 4.06 22.73
N GLY A 461 -4.47 5.16 22.09
CA GLY A 461 -3.69 6.38 22.01
C GLY A 461 -3.28 6.99 23.33
N GLN A 462 -4.22 7.10 24.26
CA GLN A 462 -3.97 7.58 25.62
C GLN A 462 -2.98 6.66 26.34
N ALA A 463 -3.11 5.35 26.18
CA ALA A 463 -2.15 4.39 26.74
C ALA A 463 -0.74 4.54 26.13
N VAL A 464 -0.64 4.79 24.82
CA VAL A 464 0.64 5.07 24.14
C VAL A 464 1.28 6.34 24.69
N ARG A 465 0.53 7.45 24.79
CA ARG A 465 1.00 8.72 25.36
C ARG A 465 1.42 8.60 26.83
N ALA A 466 0.60 7.96 27.66
CA ALA A 466 0.92 7.73 29.07
C ALA A 466 2.19 6.88 29.23
N ARG A 467 2.38 5.87 28.37
CA ARG A 467 3.62 5.07 28.34
C ARG A 467 4.82 5.91 27.89
N ALA A 468 4.65 6.76 26.88
CA ALA A 468 5.71 7.65 26.41
C ALA A 468 6.14 8.64 27.50
N VAL A 469 5.20 9.25 28.24
CA VAL A 469 5.51 10.10 29.40
C VAL A 469 6.24 9.32 30.49
N LYS A 470 5.78 8.10 30.80
CA LYS A 470 6.37 7.30 31.87
C LYS A 470 7.73 6.69 31.53
N ARG A 471 7.95 6.32 30.27
CA ARG A 471 9.09 5.50 29.83
C ARG A 471 10.01 6.19 28.83
N HIS A 472 9.66 7.38 28.35
CA HIS A 472 10.35 8.09 27.27
C HIS A 472 10.49 7.27 25.98
N VAL A 473 9.54 6.37 25.74
CA VAL A 473 9.50 5.50 24.56
C VAL A 473 8.12 5.58 23.92
N PHE A 474 8.08 6.02 22.68
CA PHE A 474 6.90 5.98 21.84
C PHE A 474 6.84 4.65 21.09
N GLN A 475 5.83 3.85 21.40
CA GLN A 475 5.55 2.61 20.69
C GLN A 475 4.06 2.53 20.44
N ASP A 476 3.64 2.82 19.21
CA ASP A 476 2.25 2.86 18.80
C ASP A 476 1.76 1.59 18.08
N PHE A 477 2.56 0.53 18.13
CA PHE A 477 2.21 -0.77 17.57
C PHE A 477 2.29 -1.90 18.59
N GLN A 478 1.50 -2.94 18.34
CA GLN A 478 1.53 -4.22 19.04
C GLN A 478 2.33 -5.24 18.23
N THR A 479 2.99 -6.15 18.93
CA THR A 479 3.75 -7.28 18.32
C THR A 479 3.09 -8.63 18.54
N SER A 480 1.97 -8.67 19.29
CA SER A 480 1.25 -9.90 19.59
C SER A 480 0.42 -10.37 18.41
N LEU A 481 0.24 -11.68 18.31
CA LEU A 481 -0.61 -12.32 17.32
C LEU A 481 -2.02 -11.72 17.37
N GLY A 482 -2.51 -11.38 16.19
CA GLY A 482 -3.90 -11.08 15.93
C GLY A 482 -4.07 -10.71 14.48
N LEU A 483 -5.33 -10.67 14.05
CA LEU A 483 -5.70 -10.49 12.65
C LEU A 483 -5.04 -9.26 12.02
N VAL A 484 -4.32 -9.47 10.92
CA VAL A 484 -3.90 -8.41 10.01
C VAL A 484 -5.09 -8.04 9.15
N TYR A 485 -5.51 -6.78 9.27
CA TYR A 485 -6.73 -6.31 8.65
C TYR A 485 -6.58 -6.21 7.12
N GLY A 486 -7.31 -7.05 6.38
CA GLY A 486 -7.18 -7.16 4.92
C GLY A 486 -7.50 -5.88 4.12
N ALA A 487 -8.08 -4.85 4.75
CA ALA A 487 -8.42 -3.61 4.07
C ALA A 487 -7.24 -2.67 3.87
N PHE A 488 -6.25 -2.70 4.76
CA PHE A 488 -5.04 -1.88 4.67
C PHE A 488 -3.91 -2.49 5.50
N PHE A 489 -2.99 -3.13 4.81
CA PHE A 489 -1.84 -3.80 5.43
C PHE A 489 -0.64 -3.68 4.50
N GLY A 490 0.56 -3.84 5.03
CA GLY A 490 1.74 -3.93 4.19
C GLY A 490 2.65 -5.08 4.57
N PHE A 491 3.46 -5.49 3.63
CA PHE A 491 4.37 -6.61 3.77
C PHE A 491 5.68 -6.33 3.02
N ARG A 492 6.71 -7.07 3.39
CA ARG A 492 7.96 -7.11 2.64
C ARG A 492 7.86 -8.23 1.62
N VAL A 493 8.17 -7.93 0.37
CA VAL A 493 8.18 -8.92 -0.72
C VAL A 493 9.34 -9.87 -0.51
N LEU A 494 9.05 -11.15 -0.31
CA LEU A 494 10.06 -12.20 -0.09
C LEU A 494 10.02 -13.29 -1.16
N HIS A 495 8.89 -13.43 -1.87
CA HIS A 495 8.64 -14.52 -2.82
C HIS A 495 8.84 -15.92 -2.21
N GLU A 496 8.55 -16.08 -0.92
CA GLU A 496 8.62 -17.36 -0.19
C GLU A 496 7.27 -18.07 -0.30
N ALA A 497 7.21 -19.23 -0.93
CA ALA A 497 5.96 -19.96 -1.18
C ALA A 497 5.18 -20.34 0.09
N GLU A 498 5.88 -20.48 1.22
CA GLU A 498 5.28 -20.77 2.53
C GLU A 498 4.38 -19.64 3.05
N ARG A 499 4.56 -18.41 2.52
CA ARG A 499 3.78 -17.22 2.88
C ARG A 499 2.53 -17.02 2.05
N TYR A 500 2.43 -17.69 0.90
CA TYR A 500 1.28 -17.57 0.03
C TYR A 500 0.07 -18.24 0.65
N SER A 501 -1.06 -17.55 0.60
CA SER A 501 -2.36 -18.13 0.92
C SER A 501 -2.70 -19.25 -0.08
N ARG A 502 -3.34 -20.32 0.41
CA ARG A 502 -3.62 -21.56 -0.32
C ARG A 502 -5.06 -22.02 -0.18
N PHE A 503 -5.77 -21.54 0.83
CA PHE A 503 -7.07 -22.09 1.22
C PHE A 503 -8.25 -21.25 0.73
N GLY A 504 -8.02 -20.48 -0.34
CA GLY A 504 -9.03 -19.70 -1.04
C GLY A 504 -9.13 -18.26 -0.56
N GLN A 505 -10.12 -17.57 -1.11
CA GLN A 505 -10.33 -16.14 -0.86
C GLN A 505 -11.02 -15.88 0.48
N VAL A 506 -11.89 -16.80 0.91
CA VAL A 506 -12.55 -16.71 2.20
C VAL A 506 -11.52 -17.05 3.28
N LYS A 507 -11.26 -16.11 4.20
CA LYS A 507 -10.21 -16.19 5.24
C LYS A 507 -8.76 -15.96 4.78
N ASP A 508 -8.53 -15.36 3.61
CA ASP A 508 -7.17 -14.97 3.15
C ASP A 508 -6.41 -14.13 4.20
N ASP A 509 -7.09 -13.21 4.88
CA ASP A 509 -6.51 -12.37 5.92
C ASP A 509 -6.06 -13.18 7.15
N VAL A 510 -6.86 -14.16 7.58
CA VAL A 510 -6.53 -15.11 8.65
C VAL A 510 -5.34 -15.98 8.27
N GLU A 511 -5.38 -16.60 7.09
CA GLU A 511 -4.31 -17.46 6.60
C GLU A 511 -2.99 -16.69 6.50
N ARG A 512 -3.01 -15.52 5.85
CA ARG A 512 -1.84 -14.66 5.70
C ARG A 512 -1.25 -14.25 7.05
N THR A 513 -2.10 -13.83 7.99
CA THR A 513 -1.67 -13.51 9.36
C THR A 513 -0.91 -14.67 9.98
N LEU A 514 -1.47 -15.87 9.91
CA LEU A 514 -0.93 -17.06 10.56
C LEU A 514 0.32 -17.58 9.85
N ARG A 515 0.43 -17.49 8.52
CA ARG A 515 1.65 -17.86 7.78
C ARG A 515 2.83 -16.97 8.13
N TYR A 516 2.62 -15.65 8.15
CA TYR A 516 3.67 -14.72 8.57
C TYR A 516 4.03 -14.90 10.03
N TRP A 517 3.04 -15.09 10.92
CA TRP A 517 3.31 -15.41 12.32
C TRP A 517 4.09 -16.71 12.49
N HIS A 518 3.73 -17.76 11.74
CA HIS A 518 4.39 -19.06 11.79
C HIS A 518 5.87 -18.97 11.41
N LEU A 519 6.20 -18.14 10.42
CA LEU A 519 7.57 -18.00 9.90
C LEU A 519 8.41 -16.94 10.63
N ASP A 520 7.79 -15.84 11.07
CA ASP A 520 8.50 -14.70 11.66
C ASP A 520 8.40 -14.68 13.20
N GLY A 521 7.37 -15.30 13.78
CA GLY A 521 7.04 -15.20 15.21
C GLY A 521 6.53 -13.82 15.63
N ILE A 522 6.28 -12.92 14.67
CA ILE A 522 5.89 -11.54 14.94
C ILE A 522 5.08 -10.94 13.78
N VAL A 523 4.07 -10.15 14.12
CA VAL A 523 3.33 -9.26 13.22
C VAL A 523 3.19 -7.90 13.88
N LEU A 524 3.20 -6.81 13.11
CA LEU A 524 3.05 -5.47 13.67
C LEU A 524 1.64 -4.93 13.46
N ARG A 525 1.00 -4.38 14.51
CA ARG A 525 -0.33 -3.77 14.40
C ARG A 525 -0.35 -2.38 14.98
N PHE A 526 -0.55 -1.37 14.13
CA PHE A 526 -0.58 0.04 14.52
C PHE A 526 -1.96 0.42 15.04
N GLY A 527 -2.13 0.37 16.35
CA GLY A 527 -3.44 0.40 17.02
C GLY A 527 -4.17 1.75 17.01
N ARG A 528 -3.44 2.84 16.74
CA ARG A 528 -3.96 4.23 16.66
C ARG A 528 -4.64 4.54 15.33
N TYR A 529 -4.35 3.74 14.31
CA TYR A 529 -4.80 3.94 12.94
C TYR A 529 -5.88 2.93 12.58
N ALA A 530 -6.83 3.32 11.75
CA ALA A 530 -7.85 2.44 11.22
C ALA A 530 -8.29 2.87 9.82
N VAL A 531 -9.12 2.05 9.19
CA VAL A 531 -9.72 2.32 7.88
C VAL A 531 -11.23 2.29 8.02
N VAL A 532 -11.88 3.37 7.59
CA VAL A 532 -13.33 3.43 7.39
C VAL A 532 -13.65 2.88 6.02
N LYS A 533 -14.50 1.86 5.97
CA LYS A 533 -14.97 1.23 4.73
C LYS A 533 -16.45 1.48 4.55
N THR A 534 -16.88 1.55 3.30
CA THR A 534 -18.31 1.66 2.95
C THR A 534 -19.12 0.44 3.40
N HIS A 535 -18.48 -0.74 3.42
CA HIS A 535 -19.11 -1.99 3.85
C HIS A 535 -18.46 -2.51 5.13
N LYS A 536 -19.28 -3.03 6.05
CA LYS A 536 -18.80 -3.63 7.29
C LYS A 536 -17.88 -4.83 6.98
N PRO A 537 -16.66 -4.87 7.52
CA PRO A 537 -15.75 -5.99 7.32
C PRO A 537 -16.31 -7.28 7.91
N GLY A 538 -15.98 -8.43 7.30
CA GLY A 538 -16.33 -9.76 7.82
C GLY A 538 -17.80 -10.15 7.72
N CYS A 539 -18.69 -9.24 7.28
CA CYS A 539 -20.09 -9.55 7.03
C CYS A 539 -20.28 -10.01 5.59
N PHE A 540 -20.81 -11.21 5.40
CA PHE A 540 -21.29 -11.64 4.09
C PHE A 540 -22.36 -10.67 3.59
N GLY A 541 -22.20 -10.19 2.36
CA GLY A 541 -23.15 -9.31 1.70
C GLY A 541 -23.56 -9.93 0.37
N GLY A 542 -24.66 -10.68 0.36
CA GLY A 542 -25.23 -11.20 -0.89
C GLY A 542 -25.40 -10.06 -1.91
N ARG A 543 -24.88 -10.27 -3.12
CA ARG A 543 -24.93 -9.30 -4.24
C ARG A 543 -24.15 -7.99 -4.05
N LYS A 544 -23.36 -7.82 -2.99
CA LYS A 544 -22.61 -6.57 -2.75
C LYS A 544 -21.27 -6.46 -3.48
N GLY A 545 -20.98 -7.37 -4.42
CA GLY A 545 -19.71 -7.46 -5.13
C GLY A 545 -18.58 -8.00 -4.24
N GLY A 546 -17.42 -8.25 -4.85
CA GLY A 546 -16.25 -8.81 -4.16
C GLY A 546 -16.22 -10.34 -4.11
N ILE A 547 -15.28 -10.87 -3.32
CA ILE A 547 -14.94 -12.29 -3.16
C ILE A 547 -16.16 -13.21 -3.03
N SER A 548 -17.13 -12.80 -2.22
CA SER A 548 -18.29 -13.62 -1.87
C SER A 548 -19.47 -13.45 -2.84
N ALA A 549 -19.33 -12.68 -3.92
CA ALA A 549 -20.44 -12.34 -4.80
C ALA A 549 -21.02 -13.55 -5.55
N SER A 550 -20.22 -14.59 -5.78
CA SER A 550 -20.62 -15.83 -6.46
C SER A 550 -21.11 -16.93 -5.51
N LEU A 551 -21.02 -16.73 -4.19
CA LEU A 551 -21.38 -17.73 -3.18
C LEU A 551 -22.72 -17.38 -2.54
N SER A 552 -23.50 -18.39 -2.17
CA SER A 552 -24.60 -18.19 -1.21
C SER A 552 -24.04 -17.94 0.20
N ALA A 553 -24.89 -17.56 1.15
CA ALA A 553 -24.47 -17.40 2.54
C ALA A 553 -23.94 -18.72 3.12
N GLU A 554 -24.59 -19.83 2.79
CA GLU A 554 -24.22 -21.19 3.17
C GLU A 554 -22.92 -21.61 2.50
N GLY A 555 -22.77 -21.35 1.19
CA GLY A 555 -21.55 -21.64 0.44
C GLY A 555 -20.35 -20.87 1.00
N HIS A 556 -20.53 -19.59 1.34
CA HIS A 556 -19.50 -18.78 1.98
C HIS A 556 -19.14 -19.28 3.38
N ALA A 557 -20.12 -19.70 4.17
CA ALA A 557 -19.87 -20.28 5.49
C ALA A 557 -19.12 -21.63 5.39
N ALA A 558 -19.51 -22.49 4.46
CA ALA A 558 -18.88 -23.78 4.21
C ALA A 558 -17.44 -23.64 3.71
N GLU A 559 -17.20 -22.75 2.73
CA GLU A 559 -15.85 -22.45 2.26
C GLU A 559 -14.99 -21.85 3.39
N GLY A 560 -15.57 -20.94 4.18
CA GLY A 560 -14.91 -20.37 5.34
C GLY A 560 -14.52 -21.41 6.39
N MET A 561 -15.39 -22.38 6.69
CA MET A 561 -15.08 -23.46 7.63
C MET A 561 -13.99 -24.39 7.09
N LYS A 562 -14.12 -24.82 5.83
CA LYS A 562 -13.11 -25.64 5.15
C LYS A 562 -11.73 -24.96 5.16
N ALA A 563 -11.68 -23.65 4.91
CA ALA A 563 -10.45 -22.88 4.99
C ALA A 563 -9.87 -22.87 6.40
N LEU A 564 -10.69 -22.63 7.43
CA LEU A 564 -10.24 -22.66 8.83
C LEU A 564 -9.68 -24.03 9.24
N GLU A 565 -10.35 -25.12 8.87
CA GLU A 565 -9.88 -26.48 9.14
C GLU A 565 -8.51 -26.75 8.50
N ALA A 566 -8.32 -26.33 7.25
CA ALA A 566 -7.05 -26.47 6.56
C ALA A 566 -5.93 -25.60 7.19
N ILE A 567 -6.26 -24.37 7.59
CA ILE A 567 -5.33 -23.46 8.30
C ILE A 567 -4.85 -24.08 9.61
N LEU A 568 -5.74 -24.73 10.36
CA LEU A 568 -5.39 -25.36 11.64
C LEU A 568 -4.31 -26.44 11.49
N GLY A 569 -4.19 -27.07 10.32
CA GLY A 569 -3.15 -28.06 10.04
C GLY A 569 -1.73 -27.56 10.33
N PHE A 570 -1.44 -26.26 10.13
CA PHE A 570 -0.16 -25.65 10.50
C PHE A 570 -0.26 -24.68 11.68
N ALA A 571 -1.45 -24.14 11.94
CA ALA A 571 -1.66 -23.04 12.89
C ALA A 571 -2.20 -23.48 14.28
N GLN A 572 -2.51 -24.77 14.49
CA GLN A 572 -2.99 -25.30 15.78
C GLN A 572 -2.19 -24.82 17.02
N PRO A 573 -0.86 -24.64 16.97
CA PRO A 573 -0.11 -24.14 18.13
C PRO A 573 -0.50 -22.72 18.58
N TYR A 574 -1.15 -21.94 17.72
CA TYR A 574 -1.42 -20.51 17.96
C TYR A 574 -2.90 -20.17 18.01
N VAL A 575 -3.75 -21.01 17.42
CA VAL A 575 -5.19 -20.76 17.28
C VAL A 575 -6.00 -22.04 17.37
N ARG A 576 -7.27 -21.90 17.72
CA ARG A 576 -8.26 -22.98 17.68
C ARG A 576 -9.60 -22.46 17.16
N LEU A 577 -10.48 -23.37 16.74
CA LEU A 577 -11.87 -23.02 16.47
C LEU A 577 -12.53 -22.46 17.74
N ALA A 578 -13.42 -21.49 17.55
CA ALA A 578 -14.25 -20.96 18.61
C ALA A 578 -15.30 -21.99 19.05
N LYS A 579 -15.49 -22.13 20.35
CA LYS A 579 -16.58 -22.91 20.92
C LYS A 579 -17.89 -22.11 20.90
N PRO A 580 -19.06 -22.76 20.94
CA PRO A 580 -20.33 -22.06 21.11
C PRO A 580 -20.28 -21.09 22.30
N GLY A 581 -20.70 -19.84 22.10
CA GLY A 581 -20.69 -18.77 23.11
C GLY A 581 -19.39 -17.97 23.23
N GLU A 582 -18.28 -18.41 22.63
CA GLU A 582 -17.03 -17.66 22.68
C GLU A 582 -17.01 -16.50 21.69
N LYS A 583 -16.58 -15.32 22.17
CA LYS A 583 -16.37 -14.15 21.32
C LYS A 583 -15.20 -14.41 20.37
N ASN A 584 -15.48 -14.39 19.08
CA ASN A 584 -14.49 -14.51 18.01
C ASN A 584 -14.87 -13.56 16.86
N SER A 585 -13.87 -12.98 16.20
CA SER A 585 -14.09 -12.07 15.07
C SER A 585 -13.99 -12.76 13.71
N CYS A 586 -13.37 -13.93 13.65
CA CYS A 586 -13.00 -14.59 12.40
C CYS A 586 -13.17 -16.12 12.42
N GLY A 587 -13.91 -16.68 13.38
CA GLY A 587 -14.07 -18.13 13.56
C GLY A 587 -12.97 -18.80 14.39
N LEU A 588 -11.93 -18.04 14.77
CA LEU A 588 -10.82 -18.52 15.58
C LEU A 588 -10.71 -17.77 16.91
N VAL A 589 -10.26 -18.50 17.92
CA VAL A 589 -9.75 -17.94 19.18
C VAL A 589 -8.24 -17.96 19.12
N TRP A 590 -7.64 -16.78 19.29
CA TRP A 590 -6.20 -16.60 19.33
C TRP A 590 -5.66 -17.09 20.68
N GLY A 591 -4.69 -18.00 20.64
CA GLY A 591 -3.99 -18.48 21.83
C GLY A 591 -3.17 -17.36 22.47
N ALA A 592 -3.15 -17.33 23.80
CA ALA A 592 -2.32 -16.38 24.56
C ALA A 592 -0.83 -16.76 24.57
N SER A 593 -0.47 -17.94 24.04
CA SER A 593 0.89 -18.45 24.09
C SER A 593 1.83 -17.52 23.33
N GLU A 594 2.76 -16.90 24.05
CA GLU A 594 4.01 -16.46 23.45
C GLU A 594 4.61 -17.68 22.74
N PRO A 595 4.95 -17.58 21.46
CA PRO A 595 5.55 -18.70 20.76
C PRO A 595 6.85 -18.98 21.50
N GLU A 596 6.99 -20.16 22.10
CA GLU A 596 8.32 -20.60 22.50
C GLU A 596 9.20 -20.44 21.26
N PRO A 597 10.32 -19.71 21.35
CA PRO A 597 11.16 -19.43 20.19
C PRO A 597 11.64 -20.78 19.64
N ARG A 598 10.95 -21.28 18.60
CA ARG A 598 11.29 -22.57 18.01
C ARG A 598 12.74 -22.48 17.54
N LYS A 599 13.57 -23.45 17.92
CA LYS A 599 14.93 -23.65 17.39
C LYS A 599 14.98 -23.66 15.84
N ALA A 600 13.84 -23.91 15.18
CA ALA A 600 13.66 -23.79 13.73
C ALA A 600 13.87 -22.37 13.18
N SER A 601 13.60 -21.30 13.94
CA SER A 601 13.87 -19.92 13.48
C SER A 601 15.37 -19.64 13.44
N VAL A 602 16.15 -20.27 14.33
CA VAL A 602 17.62 -20.23 14.29
C VAL A 602 18.13 -20.96 13.05
N GLN A 603 17.60 -22.15 12.73
CA GLN A 603 17.96 -22.86 11.48
C GLN A 603 17.52 -22.10 10.22
N ALA A 604 16.33 -21.51 10.18
CA ALA A 604 15.88 -20.69 9.05
C ALA A 604 16.70 -19.41 8.91
N ALA A 605 17.07 -18.77 10.03
CA ALA A 605 17.98 -17.63 10.04
C ALA A 605 19.41 -18.02 9.61
N GLU A 606 19.90 -19.20 10.02
CA GLU A 606 21.20 -19.77 9.64
C GLU A 606 21.24 -20.10 8.14
N VAL A 607 20.18 -20.72 7.61
CA VAL A 607 19.99 -21.02 6.18
C VAL A 607 19.88 -19.72 5.38
N ARG A 608 19.12 -18.72 5.86
CA ARG A 608 19.05 -17.38 5.24
C ARG A 608 20.40 -16.66 5.29
N ARG A 609 21.18 -16.80 6.37
CA ARG A 609 22.55 -16.28 6.48
C ARG A 609 23.49 -16.96 5.48
N ARG A 610 23.36 -18.27 5.29
CA ARG A 610 24.11 -19.03 4.26
C ARG A 610 23.74 -18.63 2.83
N LEU A 611 22.46 -18.36 2.56
CA LEU A 611 22.00 -17.93 1.22
C LEU A 611 22.43 -16.49 0.91
N ARG A 612 22.39 -15.56 1.87
CA ARG A 612 22.89 -14.19 1.71
C ARG A 612 24.41 -14.12 1.59
N GLY A 613 25.15 -15.07 2.17
CA GLY A 613 26.61 -15.16 2.04
C GLY A 613 27.10 -15.72 0.69
N LYS A 614 26.22 -16.31 -0.13
CA LYS A 614 26.60 -16.99 -1.37
C LYS A 614 26.28 -16.23 -2.67
N THR A 615 25.61 -15.07 -2.62
CA THR A 615 25.16 -14.34 -3.82
C THR A 615 25.88 -13.02 -4.11
N ALA A 616 27.14 -12.90 -3.70
CA ALA A 616 28.06 -11.95 -4.33
C ALA A 616 29.26 -12.72 -4.89
N PRO A 617 29.36 -12.99 -6.20
CA PRO A 617 30.61 -13.43 -6.76
C PRO A 617 31.62 -12.30 -6.56
N ARG A 618 32.60 -12.53 -5.69
CA ARG A 618 33.84 -11.74 -5.65
C ARG A 618 34.45 -11.82 -7.05
N ALA A 619 34.33 -10.74 -7.82
CA ALA A 619 35.11 -10.55 -9.02
C ALA A 619 36.59 -10.38 -8.61
N ALA A 620 37.34 -11.47 -8.61
CA ALA A 620 38.78 -11.46 -8.46
C ALA A 620 39.39 -12.52 -9.40
N GLY A 621 40.11 -12.03 -10.41
CA GLY A 621 41.24 -12.73 -11.04
C GLY A 621 40.92 -13.75 -12.14
N ALA A 622 40.76 -13.28 -13.38
CA ALA A 622 41.15 -14.05 -14.56
C ALA A 622 41.57 -13.09 -15.67
N ASN A 623 42.87 -12.77 -15.68
CA ASN A 623 43.54 -12.08 -16.76
C ASN A 623 44.11 -13.17 -17.69
N ARG A 624 43.47 -13.40 -18.85
CA ARG A 624 44.09 -13.85 -20.11
C ARG A 624 43.02 -14.10 -21.18
N GLY A 625 43.00 -13.20 -22.17
CA GLY A 625 42.65 -13.45 -23.57
C GLY A 625 41.24 -13.91 -23.91
N GLN A 626 40.35 -12.98 -24.29
CA GLN A 626 39.41 -13.10 -25.43
C GLN A 626 38.67 -11.76 -25.71
N PRO A 627 38.03 -11.58 -26.88
CA PRO A 627 37.98 -10.31 -27.61
C PRO A 627 36.90 -9.32 -27.14
N ARG A 628 37.15 -8.03 -27.45
CA ARG A 628 36.33 -6.86 -27.10
C ARG A 628 34.84 -7.04 -27.45
N PRO A 629 33.90 -6.77 -26.53
CA PRO A 629 32.48 -6.70 -26.87
C PRO A 629 32.16 -5.37 -27.56
N ARG A 630 31.33 -5.46 -28.61
CA ARG A 630 30.76 -4.34 -29.37
C ARG A 630 29.88 -3.45 -28.49
N ALA A 631 29.77 -2.20 -28.95
CA ALA A 631 29.17 -1.03 -28.33
C ALA A 631 27.84 -1.26 -27.58
N ARG A 632 27.70 -0.54 -26.44
CA ARG A 632 26.43 -0.29 -25.76
C ARG A 632 25.48 0.54 -26.66
N PRO A 633 24.16 0.36 -26.56
CA PRO A 633 23.21 1.08 -27.39
C PRO A 633 23.09 2.57 -27.02
N ARG A 634 23.08 3.43 -28.05
CA ARG A 634 23.16 4.90 -28.01
C ARG A 634 21.96 5.65 -27.36
N TRP A 635 20.88 4.97 -26.98
CA TRP A 635 19.66 5.65 -26.54
C TRP A 635 19.74 6.24 -25.11
N ALA A 636 20.60 5.71 -24.23
CA ALA A 636 20.72 6.21 -22.86
C ALA A 636 21.43 7.59 -22.74
N ALA A 637 22.17 8.02 -23.76
CA ALA A 637 22.89 9.29 -23.73
C ALA A 637 22.04 10.49 -24.20
N GLN A 638 21.02 10.27 -25.03
CA GLN A 638 20.17 11.35 -25.55
C GLN A 638 19.14 11.86 -24.52
N ALA A 639 18.65 10.99 -23.62
CA ALA A 639 17.71 11.39 -22.58
C ALA A 639 18.33 12.35 -21.53
N LEU A 640 19.64 12.25 -21.27
CA LEU A 640 20.33 13.14 -20.33
C LEU A 640 20.70 14.51 -20.92
N GLN A 641 20.89 14.61 -22.25
CA GLN A 641 21.20 15.89 -22.91
C GLN A 641 19.94 16.76 -23.11
N SER A 642 18.78 16.18 -23.34
CA SER A 642 17.51 16.94 -23.48
C SER A 642 17.04 17.57 -22.16
N ALA A 643 17.38 16.98 -21.01
CA ALA A 643 17.06 17.55 -19.70
C ALA A 643 17.97 18.73 -19.29
N LYS A 644 19.20 18.80 -19.83
CA LYS A 644 20.13 19.92 -19.58
C LYS A 644 19.85 21.15 -20.44
N ARG A 645 19.30 21.00 -21.65
CA ARG A 645 18.99 22.15 -22.53
C ARG A 645 17.76 22.96 -22.11
N ARG A 646 16.79 22.36 -21.39
CA ARG A 646 15.59 23.10 -20.91
C ARG A 646 15.80 23.99 -19.69
N ARG A 647 17.02 24.09 -19.13
CA ARG A 647 17.32 24.94 -17.96
C ARG A 647 18.09 26.23 -18.29
N LEU A 648 18.42 26.50 -19.56
CA LEU A 648 19.24 27.66 -19.93
C LEU A 648 18.51 28.79 -20.68
N ASP A 649 17.28 28.58 -21.16
CA ASP A 649 16.58 29.59 -22.00
C ASP A 649 15.43 30.32 -21.28
N GLY A 650 15.62 30.66 -19.99
CA GLY A 650 14.60 31.28 -19.15
C GLY A 650 15.03 32.61 -18.53
N LYS A 651 15.55 33.55 -19.32
CA LYS A 651 15.72 34.97 -18.92
C LYS A 651 15.53 35.88 -20.13
N THR A 652 14.42 36.63 -20.11
CA THR A 652 14.07 37.91 -20.78
C THR A 652 12.55 37.89 -20.97
N GLY A 653 11.72 38.86 -20.64
CA GLY A 653 11.85 40.23 -20.17
C GLY A 653 10.41 40.76 -20.04
N ILE A 654 10.20 41.67 -19.10
CA ILE A 654 8.93 42.37 -18.83
C ILE A 654 8.81 43.57 -19.77
N PRO A 655 7.59 43.96 -20.17
CA PRO A 655 7.11 45.32 -19.95
C PRO A 655 6.06 45.39 -18.85
#